data_AF-A0A536VCN5-F1
#
_entry.id   AF-A0A536VCN5-F1
#
_cell.length_a   1.000
_cell.length_b   1.000
_cell.length_c   1.000
_cell.angle_alpha   90.00
_cell.angle_beta   90.00
_cell.angle_gamma   90.00
#
_symmetry.space_group_name_H-M   'P 1'
#
loop_
_entity.id
_entity.type
_entity.pdbx_description
1 polymer ?
#
loop_
_entity_poly.entity_id
_entity_poly.type
_entity_poly.pdbx_seq_one_letter_code
_entity_poly.pdbx_strand_id
1 'polypeptide(L)'
;SSTDDDDVDPAYLPAGRGFVFSSNRQTKSKINQALGHTYFALDEYERERVFNLHTMDAQGGNITQISFNQSHDRNPVVRPNGDIMFSRWDHVGGRNHFKVFRAKPDGTDLFVLYGAHSEGNSFLHPRDMDPSGKYAGQLATDLMPLSRTHEGGALVFVDAANYSEQNTPANAGVPTQGGQIQPITDREKILNLNGGLSQYGRVTTPYPLWDGTDRVLLAFRPCEVTKNGVVVACATLTQAELDRVSDENRLAADAAADAVQDNVPPTYAIYMFDPALQTWRIVAAPPAGFMYTDPIPLQARAEPNATDPTNVDATLAAQGKGLLEVRSVYDTDGLGRMGDAVLTAADLPAGCTTAIAKTAPTDPLDLRAQVADLKRMKDPADAAYGCAPARFVRAVRAVAPPSSMMGLRSAIGETEFEMQQILGYAPIEPDGSFKLAVPADTPIALAVIDDQGRAFQTHTNWIQVRPGERRTCDGCHSPRRGGALNSGTVVNTMPAALKPAMASAHQSGETMAATRARLDASVLDLAPDMVYTDLWADTTQPGVTARSAVTLRYSGNANPADDLVTAAPVNGIVNYPEHIQPLWTRNRGSNTCTDCHSDPAKLDLSATPAGSGRVASYEELLIGDPVIDPQTGLPQVRIEEGVPVIVRQAALVDTMASEGEALGLARKSRLVEILFGQTLMAGSSALATHPNPPVSAPNHATMLNAAEKRLLAEWIDLGGKYYNDPFNGSAGVRAVTALSQATFEAQVFPILRTTCAAGCHQAIGSTNTPAGTSFRQNRFVLTGDPEGDYGVTLSMISNTCSNIANNYLLQRPSTVPHPAGAVGQTSAVLPVGSADYNKILAWIATGGC
;
A
#
# COMPACT_ATOMS: atom_id res chain seq x y z
N SER A 1 -5.96 -29.78 18.49
CA SER A 1 -6.17 -28.43 17.97
C SER A 1 -5.52 -27.46 18.94
N SER A 2 -4.72 -26.53 18.43
CA SER A 2 -4.37 -25.33 19.19
C SER A 2 -5.56 -24.38 19.16
N THR A 3 -5.74 -23.57 20.20
CA THR A 3 -6.65 -22.41 20.19
C THR A 3 -5.88 -21.09 20.11
N ASP A 4 -4.56 -21.16 19.89
CA ASP A 4 -3.67 -19.99 19.93
C ASP A 4 -3.61 -19.24 18.59
N ASP A 5 -4.05 -19.90 17.51
CA ASP A 5 -3.95 -19.43 16.14
C ASP A 5 -5.19 -19.85 15.32
N ASP A 6 -5.49 -19.09 14.26
CA ASP A 6 -6.58 -19.33 13.33
C ASP A 6 -6.05 -19.84 11.99
N ASP A 7 -6.61 -20.95 11.52
CA ASP A 7 -6.30 -21.58 10.24
C ASP A 7 -7.56 -21.65 9.37
N VAL A 8 -7.54 -21.00 8.21
CA VAL A 8 -8.72 -20.80 7.35
C VAL A 8 -8.41 -21.06 5.87
N ASP A 9 -9.46 -21.22 5.07
CA ASP A 9 -9.41 -21.36 3.62
C ASP A 9 -8.43 -22.46 3.10
N PRO A 10 -8.48 -23.72 3.59
CA PRO A 10 -7.54 -24.74 3.15
C PRO A 10 -7.80 -25.22 1.71
N ALA A 11 -6.73 -25.52 0.97
CA ALA A 11 -6.75 -26.19 -0.33
C ALA A 11 -5.70 -27.30 -0.41
N TYR A 12 -6.04 -28.40 -1.10
CA TYR A 12 -5.12 -29.54 -1.29
C TYR A 12 -4.00 -29.18 -2.27
N LEU A 13 -2.77 -29.52 -1.91
CA LEU A 13 -1.62 -29.54 -2.82
C LEU A 13 -1.55 -30.89 -3.56
N PRO A 14 -1.20 -30.89 -4.85
CA PRO A 14 -1.19 -32.10 -5.67
C PRO A 14 -0.09 -33.09 -5.28
N ALA A 15 -0.17 -34.32 -5.78
CA ALA A 15 0.76 -35.42 -5.55
C ALA A 15 0.95 -35.77 -4.07
N GLY A 16 -0.09 -35.62 -3.26
CA GLY A 16 -0.04 -35.90 -1.82
C GLY A 16 0.90 -34.99 -1.03
N ARG A 17 1.28 -33.82 -1.58
CA ARG A 17 2.20 -32.86 -0.94
C ARG A 17 1.58 -32.13 0.26
N GLY A 18 0.28 -32.32 0.52
CA GLY A 18 -0.41 -31.84 1.71
C GLY A 18 -1.39 -30.71 1.40
N PHE A 19 -1.30 -29.60 2.12
CA PHE A 19 -2.27 -28.51 2.07
C PHE A 19 -1.60 -27.14 2.06
N VAL A 20 -2.23 -26.17 1.41
CA VAL A 20 -2.01 -24.74 1.62
C VAL A 20 -3.23 -24.15 2.35
N PHE A 21 -3.02 -23.19 3.23
CA PHE A 21 -4.07 -22.50 3.98
C PHE A 21 -3.60 -21.11 4.40
N SER A 22 -4.53 -20.24 4.78
CA SER A 22 -4.22 -18.94 5.37
C SER A 22 -4.19 -19.06 6.89
N SER A 23 -3.20 -18.45 7.54
CA SER A 23 -3.04 -18.56 8.99
C SER A 23 -2.34 -17.35 9.61
N ASN A 24 -2.74 -16.99 10.85
CA ASN A 24 -2.17 -15.87 11.62
C ASN A 24 -0.99 -16.26 12.53
N ARG A 25 -0.48 -17.49 12.38
CA ARG A 25 0.63 -18.09 13.15
C ARG A 25 1.97 -17.36 13.08
N GLN A 26 2.23 -16.72 11.94
CA GLN A 26 3.47 -16.00 11.63
C GLN A 26 4.73 -16.79 12.00
N THR A 27 4.74 -18.10 11.69
CA THR A 27 5.73 -19.06 12.19
C THR A 27 7.18 -18.63 11.98
N LYS A 28 7.46 -17.88 10.91
CA LYS A 28 8.78 -17.35 10.58
C LYS A 28 8.87 -15.83 10.72
N SER A 29 7.89 -15.06 10.23
CA SER A 29 7.96 -13.59 10.29
C SER A 29 8.10 -13.05 11.72
N LYS A 30 7.51 -13.72 12.72
CA LYS A 30 7.56 -13.23 14.10
C LYS A 30 8.95 -13.29 14.76
N ILE A 31 9.86 -14.16 14.31
CA ILE A 31 11.09 -14.49 15.04
C ILE A 31 12.22 -13.48 14.78
N ASN A 32 12.20 -12.79 13.64
CA ASN A 32 13.19 -11.77 13.28
C ASN A 32 12.50 -10.64 12.51
N GLN A 33 11.53 -10.01 13.16
CA GLN A 33 10.89 -8.82 12.62
C GLN A 33 11.90 -7.68 12.46
N ALA A 34 11.41 -6.54 11.99
CA ALA A 34 12.23 -5.37 11.87
C ALA A 34 12.99 -5.02 13.17
N LEU A 35 14.18 -4.48 12.99
CA LEU A 35 15.11 -4.09 14.05
C LEU A 35 15.58 -5.24 14.97
N GLY A 36 15.34 -6.50 14.59
CA GLY A 36 15.82 -7.68 15.32
C GLY A 36 14.93 -8.08 16.49
N HIS A 37 13.67 -7.62 16.51
CA HIS A 37 12.71 -7.96 17.54
C HIS A 37 11.90 -9.21 17.21
N THR A 38 11.39 -9.87 18.24
CA THR A 38 10.46 -11.00 18.12
C THR A 38 9.08 -10.57 18.59
N TYR A 39 8.11 -10.49 17.67
CA TYR A 39 6.72 -10.08 17.98
C TYR A 39 5.77 -10.49 16.84
N PHE A 40 4.47 -10.61 17.15
CA PHE A 40 3.43 -10.78 16.13
C PHE A 40 3.10 -9.43 15.49
N ALA A 41 3.08 -9.39 14.17
CA ALA A 41 2.62 -8.25 13.40
C ALA A 41 1.09 -8.17 13.43
N LEU A 42 0.54 -6.96 13.61
CA LEU A 42 -0.82 -6.64 13.20
C LEU A 42 -0.83 -6.13 11.75
N ASP A 43 -2.00 -6.17 11.12
CA ASP A 43 -2.23 -5.56 9.81
C ASP A 43 -1.96 -4.04 9.82
N GLU A 44 -1.88 -3.41 8.64
CA GLU A 44 -1.63 -1.97 8.53
C GLU A 44 -2.77 -1.08 9.09
N TYR A 45 -3.88 -1.62 9.59
CA TYR A 45 -4.86 -0.91 10.42
C TYR A 45 -4.67 -1.14 11.93
N GLU A 46 -3.64 -1.88 12.33
CA GLU A 46 -3.33 -2.17 13.73
C GLU A 46 -4.43 -2.99 14.43
N ARG A 47 -5.21 -3.77 13.66
CA ARG A 47 -6.38 -4.50 14.17
C ARG A 47 -6.03 -5.93 14.56
N GLU A 48 -5.71 -6.76 13.58
CA GLU A 48 -5.64 -8.20 13.76
C GLU A 48 -4.28 -8.75 13.37
N ARG A 49 -3.93 -9.92 13.93
CA ARG A 49 -2.72 -10.62 13.50
C ARG A 49 -2.81 -10.97 12.03
N VAL A 50 -1.75 -10.64 11.31
CA VAL A 50 -1.70 -10.82 9.86
C VAL A 50 -1.87 -12.28 9.46
N PHE A 51 -2.77 -12.54 8.51
CA PHE A 51 -2.94 -13.84 7.88
C PHE A 51 -1.97 -13.96 6.71
N ASN A 52 -1.12 -14.97 6.72
CA ASN A 52 -0.25 -15.31 5.60
C ASN A 52 -0.46 -16.77 5.18
N LEU A 53 -0.03 -17.10 3.97
CA LEU A 53 -0.10 -18.45 3.45
C LEU A 53 0.90 -19.36 4.15
N HIS A 54 0.44 -20.54 4.51
CA HIS A 54 1.22 -21.61 5.08
C HIS A 54 0.95 -22.91 4.32
N THR A 55 1.94 -23.80 4.30
CA THR A 55 1.77 -25.18 3.82
C THR A 55 2.03 -26.17 4.93
N MET A 56 1.39 -27.32 4.87
CA MET A 56 1.64 -28.45 5.77
C MET A 56 1.61 -29.76 5.00
N ASP A 57 2.22 -30.81 5.55
CA ASP A 57 2.16 -32.15 4.96
C ASP A 57 0.74 -32.75 5.06
N ALA A 58 0.52 -33.88 4.38
CA ALA A 58 -0.78 -34.55 4.34
C ALA A 58 -1.25 -35.10 5.71
N GLN A 59 -0.36 -35.17 6.70
CA GLN A 59 -0.64 -35.61 8.06
C GLN A 59 -0.85 -34.43 9.03
N GLY A 60 -0.78 -33.19 8.53
CA GLY A 60 -0.91 -31.96 9.32
C GLY A 60 0.36 -31.54 10.07
N GLY A 61 1.52 -32.14 9.73
CA GLY A 61 2.83 -31.78 10.24
C GLY A 61 3.57 -30.76 9.36
N ASN A 62 4.81 -30.42 9.75
CA ASN A 62 5.75 -29.62 8.94
C ASN A 62 5.20 -28.26 8.42
N ILE A 63 4.41 -27.58 9.26
CA ILE A 63 3.83 -26.28 8.90
C ILE A 63 4.93 -25.27 8.57
N THR A 64 4.86 -24.68 7.37
CA THR A 64 5.84 -23.75 6.82
C THR A 64 5.12 -22.50 6.31
N GLN A 65 5.50 -21.31 6.80
CA GLN A 65 5.04 -20.05 6.23
C GLN A 65 5.65 -19.82 4.85
N ILE A 66 4.80 -19.55 3.85
CA ILE A 66 5.20 -19.35 2.46
C ILE A 66 5.03 -17.90 1.95
N SER A 67 4.24 -17.07 2.64
CA SER A 67 4.10 -15.63 2.34
C SER A 67 4.32 -14.71 3.55
N PHE A 68 4.67 -13.44 3.29
CA PHE A 68 5.12 -12.47 4.32
C PHE A 68 4.57 -11.05 4.09
N ASN A 69 3.32 -10.95 3.62
CA ASN A 69 2.66 -9.66 3.49
C ASN A 69 2.48 -9.00 4.87
N GLN A 70 2.38 -7.66 4.91
CA GLN A 70 1.98 -6.91 6.11
C GLN A 70 0.47 -6.90 6.34
N SER A 71 -0.28 -7.13 5.27
CA SER A 71 -1.73 -7.33 5.30
C SER A 71 -2.07 -8.80 5.01
N HIS A 72 -3.36 -9.13 4.90
CA HIS A 72 -3.82 -10.51 4.76
C HIS A 72 -3.60 -11.08 3.35
N ASP A 73 -3.14 -12.34 3.30
CA ASP A 73 -3.23 -13.22 2.13
C ASP A 73 -4.32 -14.27 2.41
N ARG A 74 -5.38 -14.29 1.59
CA ARG A 74 -6.64 -15.04 1.81
C ARG A 74 -7.07 -15.84 0.59
N ASN A 75 -7.99 -16.78 0.82
CA ASN A 75 -8.65 -17.58 -0.22
C ASN A 75 -7.71 -18.32 -1.19
N PRO A 76 -6.67 -19.04 -0.71
CA PRO A 76 -5.81 -19.81 -1.61
C PRO A 76 -6.57 -20.94 -2.30
N VAL A 77 -6.30 -21.12 -3.59
CA VAL A 77 -6.73 -22.24 -4.42
C VAL A 77 -5.57 -22.71 -5.28
N VAL A 78 -5.54 -24.00 -5.62
CA VAL A 78 -4.51 -24.54 -6.52
C VAL A 78 -5.04 -24.59 -7.95
N ARG A 79 -4.36 -23.88 -8.84
CA ARG A 79 -4.70 -23.81 -10.26
C ARG A 79 -4.33 -25.12 -10.99
N PRO A 80 -4.92 -25.42 -12.16
CA PRO A 80 -4.54 -26.59 -12.96
C PRO A 80 -3.04 -26.73 -13.23
N ASN A 81 -2.33 -25.60 -13.34
CA ASN A 81 -0.88 -25.57 -13.57
C ASN A 81 -0.05 -25.80 -12.31
N GLY A 82 -0.65 -26.04 -11.14
CA GLY A 82 0.05 -26.30 -9.87
C GLY A 82 0.46 -25.06 -9.07
N ASP A 83 0.26 -23.85 -9.60
CA ASP A 83 0.49 -22.62 -8.84
C ASP A 83 -0.65 -22.41 -7.84
N ILE A 84 -0.33 -21.84 -6.68
CA ILE A 84 -1.32 -21.33 -5.74
C ILE A 84 -1.78 -19.97 -6.26
N MET A 85 -3.09 -19.79 -6.43
CA MET A 85 -3.74 -18.50 -6.68
C MET A 85 -4.50 -18.06 -5.44
N PHE A 86 -4.45 -16.78 -5.11
CA PHE A 86 -5.03 -16.27 -3.86
C PHE A 86 -5.30 -14.76 -3.97
N SER A 87 -6.05 -14.24 -3.01
CA SER A 87 -6.29 -12.81 -2.86
C SER A 87 -5.32 -12.23 -1.85
N ARG A 88 -4.54 -11.23 -2.26
CA ARG A 88 -3.62 -10.48 -1.39
C ARG A 88 -4.13 -9.07 -1.18
N TRP A 89 -4.25 -8.65 0.07
CA TRP A 89 -4.55 -7.27 0.42
C TRP A 89 -3.29 -6.41 0.32
N ASP A 90 -3.28 -5.50 -0.65
CA ASP A 90 -2.25 -4.48 -0.79
C ASP A 90 -2.72 -3.21 -0.06
N HIS A 91 -2.12 -2.92 1.10
CA HIS A 91 -2.45 -1.77 1.94
C HIS A 91 -1.22 -0.90 2.30
N VAL A 92 -0.44 -0.53 1.27
CA VAL A 92 0.75 0.34 1.43
C VAL A 92 0.46 1.73 0.91
N GLY A 93 0.59 2.75 1.78
CA GLY A 93 0.19 4.11 1.42
C GLY A 93 -1.31 4.16 1.14
N GLY A 94 -1.75 4.90 0.13
CA GLY A 94 -3.17 5.00 -0.21
C GLY A 94 -3.74 3.87 -1.08
N ARG A 95 -3.02 2.75 -1.27
CA ARG A 95 -3.64 1.53 -1.81
C ARG A 95 -4.41 0.84 -0.71
N ASN A 96 -5.61 0.32 -0.98
CA ASN A 96 -6.39 -0.41 0.01
C ASN A 96 -7.38 -1.36 -0.66
N HIS A 97 -6.90 -2.52 -1.10
CA HIS A 97 -7.68 -3.48 -1.88
C HIS A 97 -7.04 -4.87 -2.01
N PHE A 98 -7.85 -5.91 -2.24
CA PHE A 98 -7.37 -7.24 -2.62
C PHE A 98 -7.17 -7.40 -4.13
N LYS A 99 -6.05 -8.01 -4.49
CA LYS A 99 -5.69 -8.36 -5.87
C LYS A 99 -5.48 -9.86 -5.98
N VAL A 100 -5.56 -10.37 -7.21
CA VAL A 100 -5.28 -11.78 -7.47
C VAL A 100 -3.79 -11.98 -7.66
N PHE A 101 -3.18 -12.77 -6.78
CA PHE A 101 -1.78 -13.15 -6.84
C PHE A 101 -1.63 -14.64 -7.14
N ARG A 102 -0.42 -15.02 -7.56
CA ARG A 102 0.02 -16.40 -7.67
C ARG A 102 1.37 -16.60 -7.00
N ALA A 103 1.66 -17.84 -6.59
CA ALA A 103 2.98 -18.29 -6.16
C ALA A 103 3.15 -19.80 -6.43
N LYS A 104 4.39 -20.29 -6.45
CA LYS A 104 4.64 -21.74 -6.37
C LYS A 104 4.26 -22.29 -5.00
N PRO A 105 4.06 -23.62 -4.86
CA PRO A 105 3.73 -24.25 -3.58
C PRO A 105 4.66 -23.93 -2.40
N ASP A 106 5.93 -23.57 -2.66
CA ASP A 106 6.91 -23.21 -1.63
C ASP A 106 7.01 -21.69 -1.36
N GLY A 107 6.19 -20.89 -2.02
CA GLY A 107 6.17 -19.43 -1.93
C GLY A 107 7.14 -18.70 -2.87
N THR A 108 7.90 -19.40 -3.70
CA THR A 108 8.72 -18.78 -4.76
C THR A 108 7.85 -18.29 -5.92
N ASP A 109 8.39 -17.42 -6.77
CA ASP A 109 7.70 -16.85 -7.95
C ASP A 109 6.37 -16.16 -7.57
N LEU A 110 6.36 -15.51 -6.39
CA LEU A 110 5.19 -14.76 -5.94
C LEU A 110 5.00 -13.53 -6.82
N PHE A 111 3.91 -13.49 -7.60
CA PHE A 111 3.66 -12.42 -8.54
C PHE A 111 2.17 -12.09 -8.64
N VAL A 112 1.85 -10.84 -8.95
CA VAL A 112 0.46 -10.44 -9.21
C VAL A 112 -0.01 -11.09 -10.52
N LEU A 113 -1.18 -11.73 -10.47
CA LEU A 113 -1.81 -12.34 -11.63
C LEU A 113 -2.73 -11.33 -12.34
N TYR A 114 -3.58 -10.61 -11.58
CA TYR A 114 -4.54 -9.65 -12.13
C TYR A 114 -4.99 -8.63 -11.07
N GLY A 115 -5.44 -7.45 -11.52
CA GLY A 115 -6.27 -6.54 -10.72
C GLY A 115 -5.52 -5.43 -9.99
N ALA A 116 -4.23 -5.19 -10.29
CA ALA A 116 -3.49 -4.16 -9.57
C ALA A 116 -3.83 -2.73 -9.98
N HIS A 117 -4.45 -2.57 -11.15
CA HIS A 117 -4.87 -1.29 -11.74
C HIS A 117 -6.22 -1.42 -12.47
N SER A 118 -6.99 -2.45 -12.14
CA SER A 118 -8.29 -2.70 -12.75
C SER A 118 -9.40 -2.04 -11.96
N GLU A 119 -10.52 -1.76 -12.61
CA GLU A 119 -11.69 -1.18 -11.94
C GLU A 119 -12.27 -2.13 -10.87
N GLY A 120 -12.88 -1.53 -9.84
CA GLY A 120 -13.37 -2.21 -8.65
C GLY A 120 -12.32 -2.24 -7.54
N ASN A 121 -12.76 -2.46 -6.31
CA ASN A 121 -11.88 -2.39 -5.16
C ASN A 121 -11.17 -3.73 -4.95
N SER A 122 -11.82 -4.76 -4.41
CA SER A 122 -11.18 -6.00 -3.97
C SER A 122 -11.68 -7.25 -4.71
N PHE A 123 -10.77 -7.98 -5.34
CA PHE A 123 -11.01 -9.29 -5.94
C PHE A 123 -10.84 -10.38 -4.87
N LEU A 124 -11.91 -11.05 -4.49
CA LEU A 124 -11.93 -12.12 -3.49
C LEU A 124 -12.42 -13.45 -4.09
N HIS A 125 -12.07 -14.55 -3.41
CA HIS A 125 -12.38 -15.93 -3.81
C HIS A 125 -12.12 -16.27 -5.29
N PRO A 126 -10.96 -15.91 -5.88
CA PRO A 126 -10.67 -16.22 -7.27
C PRO A 126 -10.60 -17.74 -7.49
N ARG A 127 -11.23 -18.25 -8.56
CA ARG A 127 -11.19 -19.67 -8.98
C ARG A 127 -11.13 -19.79 -10.49
N ASP A 128 -10.36 -20.74 -11.02
CA ASP A 128 -10.37 -21.03 -12.47
C ASP A 128 -11.75 -21.55 -12.91
N MET A 129 -12.24 -21.02 -14.04
CA MET A 129 -13.40 -21.54 -14.77
C MET A 129 -13.10 -22.93 -15.34
N ASP A 130 -14.13 -23.62 -15.84
CA ASP A 130 -13.98 -24.95 -16.45
C ASP A 130 -12.95 -24.92 -17.61
N PRO A 131 -11.84 -25.67 -17.51
CA PRO A 131 -10.85 -25.75 -18.58
C PRO A 131 -11.38 -26.33 -19.90
N SER A 132 -12.51 -27.04 -19.85
CA SER A 132 -13.21 -27.61 -21.00
C SER A 132 -14.42 -26.78 -21.46
N GLY A 133 -14.76 -25.72 -20.73
CA GLY A 133 -15.91 -24.85 -20.97
C GLY A 133 -15.62 -23.68 -21.90
N LYS A 134 -16.65 -22.86 -22.13
CA LYS A 134 -16.60 -21.64 -22.96
C LYS A 134 -15.65 -20.59 -22.38
N TYR A 135 -15.52 -20.53 -21.05
CA TYR A 135 -14.68 -19.55 -20.36
C TYR A 135 -13.32 -20.14 -19.94
N ALA A 136 -12.85 -21.17 -20.63
CA ALA A 136 -11.55 -21.78 -20.36
C ALA A 136 -10.41 -20.75 -20.28
N GLY A 137 -9.61 -20.82 -19.21
CA GLY A 137 -8.52 -19.87 -18.94
C GLY A 137 -8.95 -18.58 -18.22
N GLN A 138 -10.25 -18.35 -18.02
CA GLN A 138 -10.76 -17.25 -17.20
C GLN A 138 -10.91 -17.66 -15.73
N LEU A 139 -11.04 -16.67 -14.86
CA LEU A 139 -11.30 -16.82 -13.43
C LEU A 139 -12.71 -16.32 -13.12
N ALA A 140 -13.43 -16.99 -12.21
CA ALA A 140 -14.56 -16.39 -11.50
C ALA A 140 -14.08 -15.83 -10.16
N THR A 141 -14.53 -14.64 -9.81
CA THR A 141 -14.20 -13.94 -8.57
C THR A 141 -15.35 -13.01 -8.22
N ASP A 142 -15.55 -12.77 -6.92
CA ASP A 142 -16.40 -11.67 -6.48
C ASP A 142 -15.55 -10.39 -6.35
N LEU A 143 -16.10 -9.28 -6.82
CA LEU A 143 -15.46 -7.97 -6.83
C LEU A 143 -16.28 -7.01 -5.97
N MET A 144 -15.72 -6.64 -4.82
CA MET A 144 -16.41 -5.85 -3.79
C MET A 144 -15.49 -4.81 -3.13
N PRO A 145 -16.03 -3.73 -2.56
CA PRO A 145 -15.33 -2.92 -1.57
C PRO A 145 -15.10 -3.69 -0.26
N LEU A 146 -14.05 -3.30 0.47
CA LEU A 146 -13.69 -3.83 1.80
C LEU A 146 -14.70 -3.50 2.92
N SER A 147 -15.69 -2.65 2.65
CA SER A 147 -16.72 -2.26 3.62
C SER A 147 -18.03 -1.92 2.92
N ARG A 148 -19.12 -1.74 3.67
CA ARG A 148 -20.46 -1.29 3.22
C ARG A 148 -21.24 -2.27 2.36
N THR A 149 -20.75 -3.49 2.22
CA THR A 149 -21.36 -4.45 1.31
C THR A 149 -21.72 -5.78 1.96
N HIS A 150 -21.36 -5.95 3.24
CA HIS A 150 -21.52 -7.17 4.01
C HIS A 150 -21.00 -8.40 3.25
N GLU A 151 -19.70 -8.38 2.94
CA GLU A 151 -18.99 -9.49 2.30
C GLU A 151 -19.62 -9.94 0.98
N GLY A 152 -20.11 -9.02 0.15
CA GLY A 152 -20.55 -9.35 -1.20
C GLY A 152 -20.42 -8.24 -2.22
N GLY A 153 -20.19 -8.60 -3.47
CA GLY A 153 -20.01 -7.69 -4.58
C GLY A 153 -20.70 -8.16 -5.84
N ALA A 154 -20.06 -7.89 -6.97
CA ALA A 154 -20.48 -8.44 -8.24
C ALA A 154 -19.73 -9.74 -8.55
N LEU A 155 -20.40 -10.67 -9.24
CA LEU A 155 -19.73 -11.76 -9.94
C LEU A 155 -18.98 -11.21 -11.15
N VAL A 156 -17.69 -11.47 -11.24
CA VAL A 156 -16.84 -11.05 -12.36
C VAL A 156 -16.09 -12.25 -12.92
N PHE A 157 -16.08 -12.36 -14.25
CA PHE A 157 -15.20 -13.26 -14.99
C PHE A 157 -13.99 -12.47 -15.49
N VAL A 158 -12.80 -12.93 -15.13
CA VAL A 158 -11.51 -12.30 -15.45
C VAL A 158 -10.74 -13.16 -16.45
N ASP A 159 -10.43 -12.63 -17.63
CA ASP A 159 -9.55 -13.25 -18.61
C ASP A 159 -8.07 -13.01 -18.25
N ALA A 160 -7.66 -13.62 -17.13
CA ALA A 160 -6.27 -13.64 -16.68
C ALA A 160 -5.39 -14.55 -17.54
N ALA A 161 -5.87 -15.09 -18.66
CA ALA A 161 -5.04 -15.77 -19.65
C ALA A 161 -4.55 -14.79 -20.73
N ASN A 162 -5.35 -13.80 -21.09
CA ASN A 162 -5.03 -12.83 -22.16
C ASN A 162 -4.78 -11.41 -21.67
N TYR A 163 -5.07 -11.09 -20.41
CA TYR A 163 -4.90 -9.74 -19.87
C TYR A 163 -4.14 -9.75 -18.55
N SER A 164 -3.42 -8.66 -18.26
CA SER A 164 -2.84 -8.42 -16.93
C SER A 164 -3.69 -7.45 -16.08
N GLU A 165 -4.55 -6.66 -16.73
CA GLU A 165 -5.49 -5.69 -16.17
C GLU A 165 -6.68 -5.49 -17.13
N GLN A 166 -7.73 -4.79 -16.72
CA GLN A 166 -8.99 -4.58 -17.46
C GLN A 166 -8.85 -4.02 -18.88
N ASN A 167 -7.72 -3.41 -19.24
CA ASN A 167 -7.43 -2.94 -20.60
C ASN A 167 -5.92 -3.06 -20.92
N THR A 168 -5.26 -4.10 -20.40
CA THR A 168 -3.84 -4.36 -20.67
C THR A 168 -3.69 -5.77 -21.27
N PRO A 169 -3.88 -5.90 -22.59
CA PRO A 169 -3.77 -7.17 -23.29
C PRO A 169 -2.34 -7.73 -23.30
N ALA A 170 -2.24 -9.05 -23.46
CA ALA A 170 -0.99 -9.78 -23.48
C ALA A 170 -0.13 -9.54 -24.72
N ASN A 171 -0.74 -9.20 -25.86
CA ASN A 171 -0.08 -8.99 -27.15
C ASN A 171 -1.05 -8.36 -28.17
N ALA A 172 -0.52 -8.02 -29.35
CA ALA A 172 -1.27 -7.43 -30.47
C ALA A 172 -2.43 -8.28 -31.05
N GLY A 173 -2.46 -9.59 -30.78
CA GLY A 173 -3.55 -10.46 -31.19
C GLY A 173 -4.77 -10.41 -30.26
N VAL A 174 -4.64 -9.78 -29.08
CA VAL A 174 -5.71 -9.64 -28.08
C VAL A 174 -6.30 -8.23 -28.18
N PRO A 175 -7.64 -8.05 -28.12
CA PRO A 175 -8.28 -6.74 -28.13
C PRO A 175 -7.71 -5.78 -27.07
N THR A 176 -7.68 -4.48 -27.37
CA THR A 176 -7.16 -3.46 -26.44
C THR A 176 -8.07 -3.19 -25.25
N GLN A 177 -9.35 -3.59 -25.34
CA GLN A 177 -10.35 -3.41 -24.29
C GLN A 177 -10.84 -4.77 -23.77
N GLY A 178 -10.99 -4.85 -22.45
CA GLY A 178 -11.47 -6.05 -21.74
C GLY A 178 -10.38 -6.71 -20.91
N GLY A 179 -10.76 -7.74 -20.17
CA GLY A 179 -9.90 -8.36 -19.15
C GLY A 179 -10.74 -8.84 -17.97
N GLN A 180 -11.85 -8.16 -17.71
CA GLN A 180 -12.91 -8.55 -16.81
C GLN A 180 -14.28 -8.14 -17.37
N ILE A 181 -15.27 -8.97 -17.09
CA ILE A 181 -16.67 -8.72 -17.41
C ILE A 181 -17.55 -9.23 -16.27
N GLN A 182 -18.72 -8.61 -16.07
CA GLN A 182 -19.80 -9.31 -15.39
C GLN A 182 -20.48 -10.23 -16.41
N PRO A 183 -20.70 -11.53 -16.11
CA PRO A 183 -21.31 -12.48 -17.04
C PRO A 183 -22.84 -12.29 -17.17
N ILE A 184 -23.33 -11.06 -17.04
CA ILE A 184 -24.74 -10.65 -17.11
C ILE A 184 -24.98 -9.90 -18.41
N THR A 185 -25.87 -10.39 -19.26
CA THR A 185 -26.12 -9.78 -20.58
C THR A 185 -27.07 -8.59 -20.53
N ASP A 186 -27.97 -8.56 -19.54
CA ASP A 186 -28.86 -7.45 -19.31
C ASP A 186 -28.09 -6.31 -18.61
N ARG A 187 -27.70 -5.30 -19.40
CA ARG A 187 -26.88 -4.17 -18.93
C ARG A 187 -27.58 -3.35 -17.85
N GLU A 188 -28.91 -3.39 -17.80
CA GLU A 188 -29.68 -2.71 -16.76
C GLU A 188 -29.63 -3.47 -15.43
N LYS A 189 -29.17 -4.74 -15.41
CA LYS A 189 -29.12 -5.64 -14.24
C LYS A 189 -27.70 -5.98 -13.77
N ILE A 190 -26.73 -5.14 -14.12
CA ILE A 190 -25.35 -5.27 -13.65
C ILE A 190 -25.31 -5.11 -12.12
N LEU A 191 -24.55 -5.97 -11.45
CA LEU A 191 -24.38 -5.90 -10.00
C LEU A 191 -23.45 -4.73 -9.65
N ASN A 192 -23.75 -4.03 -8.56
CA ASN A 192 -22.95 -2.90 -8.13
C ASN A 192 -21.55 -3.37 -7.66
N LEU A 193 -20.51 -2.87 -8.33
CA LEU A 193 -19.10 -3.14 -8.01
C LEU A 193 -18.56 -2.32 -6.83
N ASN A 194 -19.30 -1.27 -6.46
CA ASN A 194 -18.93 -0.30 -5.45
C ASN A 194 -19.77 -0.51 -4.18
N GLY A 195 -19.63 0.44 -3.25
CA GLY A 195 -20.46 0.55 -2.06
C GLY A 195 -21.93 0.88 -2.41
N GLY A 196 -22.75 0.97 -1.37
CA GLY A 196 -24.14 1.42 -1.47
C GLY A 196 -25.13 0.33 -1.87
N LEU A 197 -26.35 0.75 -2.19
CA LEU A 197 -27.40 -0.19 -2.56
C LEU A 197 -27.02 -0.93 -3.84
N SER A 198 -27.11 -2.26 -3.83
CA SER A 198 -27.00 -3.08 -5.05
C SER A 198 -28.38 -3.54 -5.46
N GLN A 199 -29.01 -2.82 -6.41
CA GLN A 199 -30.41 -3.01 -6.81
C GLN A 199 -30.75 -4.44 -7.27
N TYR A 200 -29.76 -5.18 -7.75
CA TYR A 200 -29.89 -6.55 -8.25
C TYR A 200 -29.26 -7.60 -7.35
N GLY A 201 -28.89 -7.21 -6.13
CA GLY A 201 -28.33 -8.10 -5.13
C GLY A 201 -26.81 -8.13 -5.11
N ARG A 202 -26.25 -8.98 -4.26
CA ARG A 202 -24.79 -9.14 -4.06
C ARG A 202 -24.42 -10.61 -4.09
N VAL A 203 -23.23 -10.90 -4.63
CA VAL A 203 -22.64 -12.23 -4.75
C VAL A 203 -21.38 -12.32 -3.90
N THR A 204 -21.13 -13.49 -3.33
CA THR A 204 -19.85 -13.84 -2.73
C THR A 204 -19.52 -15.31 -2.95
N THR A 205 -18.24 -15.68 -2.81
CA THR A 205 -17.74 -17.06 -2.84
C THR A 205 -18.14 -17.85 -4.11
N PRO A 206 -17.91 -17.32 -5.33
CA PRO A 206 -18.24 -18.04 -6.55
C PRO A 206 -17.39 -19.32 -6.69
N TYR A 207 -18.05 -20.39 -7.13
CA TYR A 207 -17.49 -21.72 -7.31
C TYR A 207 -17.93 -22.30 -8.67
N PRO A 208 -17.09 -22.19 -9.71
CA PRO A 208 -17.38 -22.76 -11.03
C PRO A 208 -17.53 -24.28 -11.02
N LEU A 209 -18.48 -24.82 -11.78
CA LEU A 209 -18.60 -26.24 -12.06
C LEU A 209 -17.73 -26.64 -13.25
N TRP A 210 -17.07 -27.80 -13.16
CA TRP A 210 -16.22 -28.35 -14.22
C TRP A 210 -16.89 -29.57 -14.85
N ASP A 211 -18.10 -29.34 -15.37
CA ASP A 211 -18.98 -30.35 -15.97
C ASP A 211 -19.37 -30.00 -17.42
N GLY A 212 -18.66 -29.04 -18.04
CA GLY A 212 -18.90 -28.53 -19.38
C GLY A 212 -20.03 -27.51 -19.48
N THR A 213 -20.65 -27.12 -18.36
CA THR A 213 -21.81 -26.20 -18.37
C THR A 213 -21.47 -24.73 -18.10
N ASP A 214 -20.25 -24.44 -17.64
CA ASP A 214 -19.81 -23.11 -17.17
C ASP A 214 -20.69 -22.49 -16.05
N ARG A 215 -21.56 -23.29 -15.42
CA ARG A 215 -22.40 -22.83 -14.31
C ARG A 215 -21.54 -22.55 -13.08
N VAL A 216 -22.00 -21.62 -12.25
CA VAL A 216 -21.31 -21.19 -11.04
C VAL A 216 -22.25 -21.37 -9.84
N LEU A 217 -21.83 -22.16 -8.86
CA LEU A 217 -22.44 -22.13 -7.52
C LEU A 217 -21.91 -20.91 -6.78
N LEU A 218 -22.77 -20.15 -6.13
CA LEU A 218 -22.37 -18.93 -5.45
C LEU A 218 -23.33 -18.63 -4.30
N ALA A 219 -22.89 -17.82 -3.36
CA ALA A 219 -23.76 -17.24 -2.34
C ALA A 219 -24.32 -15.92 -2.90
N PHE A 220 -25.64 -15.79 -2.92
CA PHE A 220 -26.34 -14.61 -3.44
C PHE A 220 -27.39 -14.12 -2.46
N ARG A 221 -27.46 -12.80 -2.29
CA ARG A 221 -28.57 -12.11 -1.63
C ARG A 221 -29.28 -11.20 -2.63
N PRO A 222 -30.62 -11.25 -2.74
CA PRO A 222 -31.39 -10.24 -3.44
C PRO A 222 -31.26 -8.85 -2.79
N CYS A 223 -31.69 -7.82 -3.51
CA CYS A 223 -31.79 -6.48 -2.95
C CYS A 223 -33.03 -6.37 -2.06
N GLU A 224 -32.81 -6.13 -0.77
CA GLU A 224 -33.85 -5.97 0.24
C GLU A 224 -33.54 -4.74 1.09
N VAL A 225 -34.57 -3.94 1.34
CA VAL A 225 -34.52 -2.75 2.19
C VAL A 225 -35.64 -2.82 3.22
N THR A 226 -35.54 -2.01 4.25
CA THR A 226 -36.65 -1.78 5.17
C THR A 226 -37.48 -0.59 4.68
N LYS A 227 -38.79 -0.76 4.52
CA LYS A 227 -39.76 0.31 4.26
C LYS A 227 -40.73 0.43 5.43
N ASN A 228 -40.67 1.53 6.17
CA ASN A 228 -41.44 1.78 7.40
C ASN A 228 -41.31 0.62 8.42
N GLY A 229 -40.10 0.11 8.61
CA GLY A 229 -39.83 -1.02 9.53
C GLY A 229 -40.11 -2.41 8.98
N VAL A 230 -40.61 -2.55 7.74
CA VAL A 230 -40.91 -3.84 7.10
C VAL A 230 -39.92 -4.14 5.99
N VAL A 231 -39.35 -5.35 5.98
CA VAL A 231 -38.46 -5.81 4.90
C VAL A 231 -39.25 -5.96 3.59
N VAL A 232 -38.78 -5.31 2.53
CA VAL A 232 -39.36 -5.37 1.18
C VAL A 232 -38.25 -5.52 0.13
N ALA A 233 -38.58 -6.13 -1.00
CA ALA A 233 -37.65 -6.21 -2.13
C ALA A 233 -37.47 -4.83 -2.80
N CYS A 234 -36.25 -4.48 -3.19
CA CYS A 234 -35.97 -3.20 -3.87
C CYS A 234 -36.76 -3.02 -5.18
N ALA A 235 -37.16 -4.13 -5.81
CA ALA A 235 -38.02 -4.11 -6.99
C ALA A 235 -39.42 -3.51 -6.75
N THR A 236 -39.82 -3.31 -5.49
CA THR A 236 -41.09 -2.69 -5.10
C THR A 236 -40.99 -1.18 -4.85
N LEU A 237 -39.78 -0.62 -4.89
CA LEU A 237 -39.54 0.81 -4.66
C LEU A 237 -39.83 1.64 -5.92
N THR A 238 -40.27 2.87 -5.71
CA THR A 238 -40.35 3.88 -6.78
C THR A 238 -38.95 4.38 -7.12
N GLN A 239 -38.76 4.96 -8.32
CA GLN A 239 -37.47 5.54 -8.71
C GLN A 239 -36.99 6.61 -7.72
N ALA A 240 -37.90 7.48 -7.24
CA ALA A 240 -37.55 8.49 -6.26
C ALA A 240 -37.09 7.90 -4.92
N GLU A 241 -37.66 6.78 -4.49
CA GLU A 241 -37.22 6.05 -3.29
C GLU A 241 -35.84 5.41 -3.51
N LEU A 242 -35.61 4.83 -4.70
CA LEU A 242 -34.31 4.26 -5.10
C LEU A 242 -33.22 5.33 -5.13
N ASP A 243 -33.47 6.46 -5.79
CA ASP A 243 -32.53 7.59 -5.86
C ASP A 243 -32.24 8.11 -4.45
N ARG A 244 -33.26 8.16 -3.59
CA ARG A 244 -33.14 8.66 -2.21
C ARG A 244 -32.28 7.76 -1.33
N VAL A 245 -32.51 6.43 -1.37
CA VAL A 245 -31.78 5.46 -0.54
C VAL A 245 -30.37 5.19 -1.09
N SER A 246 -30.14 5.44 -2.38
CA SER A 246 -28.82 5.28 -3.03
C SER A 246 -27.93 6.52 -2.90
N ASP A 247 -28.44 7.63 -2.37
CA ASP A 247 -27.67 8.88 -2.20
C ASP A 247 -26.76 8.82 -0.96
N GLU A 248 -25.48 8.52 -1.19
CA GLU A 248 -24.44 8.43 -0.16
C GLU A 248 -23.90 9.80 0.30
N ASN A 249 -24.31 10.92 -0.31
CA ASN A 249 -23.85 12.26 0.03
C ASN A 249 -24.79 12.97 1.01
N ARG A 250 -25.40 12.19 1.90
CA ARG A 250 -26.38 12.65 2.89
C ARG A 250 -25.96 12.26 4.27
N LEU A 251 -26.26 13.12 5.24
CA LEU A 251 -26.04 12.80 6.65
C LEU A 251 -26.74 11.49 6.98
N ALA A 252 -26.04 10.57 7.65
CA ALA A 252 -26.61 9.27 8.00
C ALA A 252 -27.89 9.39 8.88
N ALA A 253 -28.04 10.49 9.64
CA ALA A 253 -29.29 10.76 10.38
C ALA A 253 -30.46 11.04 9.43
N ASP A 254 -30.23 11.77 8.34
CA ASP A 254 -31.27 12.03 7.35
C ASP A 254 -31.62 10.73 6.61
N ALA A 255 -30.60 9.94 6.24
CA ALA A 255 -30.80 8.65 5.56
C ALA A 255 -31.61 7.67 6.42
N ALA A 256 -31.41 7.68 7.73
CA ALA A 256 -32.12 6.76 8.62
C ALA A 256 -33.40 7.32 9.24
N ALA A 257 -33.68 8.60 9.06
CA ALA A 257 -35.02 9.16 9.24
C ALA A 257 -35.92 8.86 8.03
N ASP A 258 -35.35 8.44 6.88
CA ASP A 258 -36.14 8.08 5.72
C ASP A 258 -36.99 6.83 5.98
N ALA A 259 -38.16 6.81 5.36
CA ALA A 259 -39.06 5.66 5.39
C ALA A 259 -38.41 4.41 4.77
N VAL A 260 -37.46 4.56 3.84
CA VAL A 260 -36.78 3.48 3.14
C VAL A 260 -35.31 3.48 3.54
N GLN A 261 -34.78 2.33 3.99
CA GLN A 261 -33.42 2.21 4.54
C GLN A 261 -32.73 0.93 4.03
N ASP A 262 -31.49 1.05 3.56
CA ASP A 262 -30.62 -0.08 3.23
C ASP A 262 -29.96 -0.64 4.50
N ASN A 263 -30.77 -1.32 5.32
CA ASN A 263 -30.38 -1.71 6.67
C ASN A 263 -30.75 -3.17 7.00
N VAL A 264 -31.12 -3.95 5.98
CA VAL A 264 -31.48 -5.37 6.11
C VAL A 264 -30.21 -6.21 6.20
N PRO A 265 -30.00 -6.97 7.31
CA PRO A 265 -28.86 -7.87 7.41
C PRO A 265 -28.84 -8.88 6.24
N PRO A 266 -27.67 -9.19 5.67
CA PRO A 266 -27.59 -10.11 4.53
C PRO A 266 -28.06 -11.52 4.91
N THR A 267 -28.89 -12.11 4.06
CA THR A 267 -29.25 -13.53 4.14
C THR A 267 -28.77 -14.25 2.88
N TYR A 268 -27.46 -14.53 2.80
CA TYR A 268 -26.92 -15.24 1.64
C TYR A 268 -27.48 -16.66 1.57
N ALA A 269 -28.08 -16.97 0.43
CA ALA A 269 -28.49 -18.31 0.05
C ALA A 269 -27.61 -18.81 -1.09
N ILE A 270 -27.49 -20.12 -1.23
CA ILE A 270 -26.71 -20.71 -2.32
C ILE A 270 -27.58 -20.74 -3.58
N TYR A 271 -27.06 -20.14 -4.65
CA TYR A 271 -27.66 -20.14 -5.98
C TYR A 271 -26.72 -20.82 -6.99
N MET A 272 -27.33 -21.37 -8.03
CA MET A 272 -26.68 -21.78 -9.26
C MET A 272 -26.96 -20.71 -10.31
N PHE A 273 -25.91 -20.02 -10.73
CA PHE A 273 -25.95 -19.09 -11.86
C PHE A 273 -25.54 -19.80 -13.14
N ASP A 274 -26.35 -19.64 -14.19
CA ASP A 274 -26.07 -20.14 -15.53
C ASP A 274 -25.77 -18.94 -16.46
N PRO A 275 -24.51 -18.73 -16.88
CA PRO A 275 -24.14 -17.60 -17.72
C PRO A 275 -24.69 -17.71 -19.15
N ALA A 276 -25.02 -18.90 -19.65
CA ALA A 276 -25.58 -19.07 -20.99
C ALA A 276 -27.09 -18.75 -21.00
N LEU A 277 -27.82 -19.22 -19.98
CA LEU A 277 -29.26 -19.03 -19.86
C LEU A 277 -29.66 -17.77 -19.08
N GLN A 278 -28.71 -17.14 -18.39
CA GLN A 278 -28.94 -15.98 -17.52
C GLN A 278 -29.94 -16.28 -16.39
N THR A 279 -29.91 -17.52 -15.85
CA THR A 279 -30.81 -17.95 -14.77
C THR A 279 -30.10 -18.04 -13.43
N TRP A 280 -30.77 -17.60 -12.37
CA TRP A 280 -30.35 -17.71 -10.98
C TRP A 280 -31.28 -18.68 -10.26
N ARG A 281 -30.85 -19.93 -10.05
CA ARG A 281 -31.68 -20.95 -9.40
C ARG A 281 -31.24 -21.16 -7.97
N ILE A 282 -32.14 -20.98 -7.02
CA ILE A 282 -31.84 -21.27 -5.62
C ILE A 282 -31.57 -22.77 -5.44
N VAL A 283 -30.50 -23.08 -4.71
CA VAL A 283 -30.07 -24.44 -4.35
C VAL A 283 -30.35 -24.71 -2.88
N ALA A 284 -30.00 -23.76 -2.00
CA ALA A 284 -30.23 -23.87 -0.57
C ALA A 284 -30.46 -22.49 0.06
N ALA A 285 -31.52 -22.36 0.87
CA ALA A 285 -31.80 -21.16 1.65
C ALA A 285 -31.39 -21.39 3.12
N PRO A 286 -30.76 -20.40 3.79
CA PRO A 286 -30.41 -20.52 5.20
C PRO A 286 -31.64 -20.38 6.10
N PRO A 287 -31.60 -20.93 7.33
CA PRO A 287 -32.57 -20.59 8.36
C PRO A 287 -32.46 -19.11 8.77
N ALA A 288 -33.51 -18.56 9.39
CA ALA A 288 -33.53 -17.17 9.83
C ALA A 288 -32.36 -16.85 10.78
N GLY A 289 -31.65 -15.75 10.52
CA GLY A 289 -30.48 -15.32 11.28
C GLY A 289 -29.16 -16.00 10.88
N PHE A 290 -29.18 -16.87 9.88
CA PHE A 290 -27.98 -17.51 9.32
C PHE A 290 -27.78 -17.11 7.86
N MET A 291 -26.55 -17.31 7.38
CA MET A 291 -26.19 -17.22 5.98
C MET A 291 -25.49 -18.51 5.55
N TYR A 292 -25.64 -18.89 4.29
CA TYR A 292 -24.83 -19.93 3.65
C TYR A 292 -23.84 -19.26 2.70
N THR A 293 -22.55 -19.46 2.99
CA THR A 293 -21.42 -19.06 2.16
C THR A 293 -20.60 -20.29 1.77
N ASP A 294 -19.61 -20.11 0.90
CA ASP A 294 -18.60 -21.13 0.56
C ASP A 294 -19.20 -22.44 0.03
N PRO A 295 -20.01 -22.39 -1.05
CA PRO A 295 -20.57 -23.60 -1.63
C PRO A 295 -19.45 -24.49 -2.19
N ILE A 296 -19.46 -25.77 -1.80
CA ILE A 296 -18.50 -26.77 -2.30
C ILE A 296 -19.26 -27.85 -3.10
N PRO A 297 -19.14 -27.88 -4.44
CA PRO A 297 -19.68 -28.97 -5.23
C PRO A 297 -18.81 -30.23 -5.05
N LEU A 298 -19.46 -31.35 -4.72
CA LEU A 298 -18.83 -32.66 -4.74
C LEU A 298 -18.75 -33.18 -6.18
N GLN A 299 -17.72 -32.74 -6.90
CA GLN A 299 -17.44 -33.14 -8.28
C GLN A 299 -16.03 -33.71 -8.41
N ALA A 300 -15.85 -34.72 -9.25
CA ALA A 300 -14.53 -35.19 -9.62
C ALA A 300 -13.83 -34.09 -10.43
N ARG A 301 -12.60 -33.73 -10.04
CA ARG A 301 -11.73 -32.81 -10.79
C ARG A 301 -10.43 -33.52 -11.13
N ALA A 302 -9.85 -33.16 -12.27
CA ALA A 302 -8.48 -33.54 -12.55
C ALA A 302 -7.57 -32.96 -11.46
N GLU A 303 -6.66 -33.78 -10.95
CA GLU A 303 -5.66 -33.32 -10.00
C GLU A 303 -4.77 -32.26 -10.68
N PRO A 304 -4.49 -31.12 -10.02
CA PRO A 304 -3.55 -30.14 -10.53
C PRO A 304 -2.15 -30.71 -10.80
N ASN A 305 -1.40 -30.06 -11.69
CA ASN A 305 -0.01 -30.42 -11.92
C ASN A 305 0.84 -30.23 -10.65
N ALA A 306 1.73 -31.18 -10.37
CA ALA A 306 2.72 -31.03 -9.31
C ALA A 306 3.88 -30.16 -9.79
N THR A 307 3.76 -28.85 -9.62
CA THR A 307 4.81 -27.90 -10.03
C THR A 307 5.96 -27.88 -9.04
N ASP A 308 7.18 -27.92 -9.58
CA ASP A 308 8.39 -27.90 -8.77
C ASP A 308 8.73 -26.46 -8.32
N PRO A 309 9.40 -26.32 -7.15
CA PRO A 309 9.99 -25.07 -6.69
C PRO A 309 10.85 -24.37 -7.73
N THR A 310 10.96 -23.05 -7.60
CA THR A 310 11.99 -22.30 -8.32
C THR A 310 13.38 -22.75 -7.84
N ASN A 311 14.33 -22.91 -8.78
CA ASN A 311 15.72 -23.18 -8.40
C ASN A 311 16.28 -22.04 -7.55
N VAL A 312 16.90 -22.39 -6.42
CA VAL A 312 17.47 -21.44 -5.46
C VAL A 312 18.99 -21.53 -5.40
N ASP A 313 19.64 -20.41 -5.13
CA ASP A 313 21.06 -20.33 -4.80
C ASP A 313 21.27 -20.75 -3.34
N ALA A 314 21.93 -21.89 -3.13
CA ALA A 314 22.17 -22.43 -1.79
C ALA A 314 23.05 -21.53 -0.90
N THR A 315 23.93 -20.72 -1.49
CA THR A 315 24.78 -19.78 -0.75
C THR A 315 23.96 -18.62 -0.21
N LEU A 316 23.10 -18.03 -1.05
CA LEU A 316 22.17 -16.98 -0.62
C LEU A 316 21.14 -17.52 0.37
N ALA A 317 20.64 -18.75 0.14
CA ALA A 317 19.71 -19.40 1.07
C ALA A 317 20.32 -19.58 2.47
N ALA A 318 21.59 -20.01 2.56
CA ALA A 318 22.31 -20.15 3.82
C ALA A 318 22.54 -18.81 4.54
N GLN A 319 22.53 -17.70 3.80
CA GLN A 319 22.63 -16.34 4.35
C GLN A 319 21.27 -15.74 4.71
N GLY A 320 20.16 -16.43 4.45
CA GLY A 320 18.81 -15.88 4.62
C GLY A 320 18.53 -14.72 3.66
N LYS A 321 19.15 -14.72 2.48
CA LYS A 321 18.99 -13.68 1.46
C LYS A 321 18.35 -14.25 0.19
N GLY A 322 17.71 -13.37 -0.59
CA GLY A 322 17.31 -13.63 -1.97
C GLY A 322 17.81 -12.50 -2.88
N LEU A 323 17.65 -12.66 -4.18
CA LEU A 323 18.16 -11.74 -5.19
C LEU A 323 17.00 -11.06 -5.93
N LEU A 324 17.01 -9.74 -5.96
CA LEU A 324 16.12 -8.92 -6.79
C LEU A 324 16.93 -8.30 -7.94
N GLU A 325 16.43 -8.44 -9.15
CA GLU A 325 16.98 -7.75 -10.31
C GLU A 325 15.89 -7.13 -11.18
N VAL A 326 16.19 -5.96 -11.72
CA VAL A 326 15.38 -5.27 -12.73
C VAL A 326 16.21 -5.14 -14.00
N ARG A 327 15.63 -5.56 -15.13
CA ARG A 327 16.35 -5.54 -16.41
C ARG A 327 16.54 -4.12 -16.94
N SER A 328 15.56 -3.23 -16.76
CA SER A 328 15.76 -1.77 -16.85
C SER A 328 14.66 -1.01 -16.12
N VAL A 329 15.02 -0.02 -15.30
CA VAL A 329 14.03 0.88 -14.65
C VAL A 329 13.24 1.71 -15.66
N TYR A 330 13.73 1.82 -16.89
CA TYR A 330 13.10 2.55 -17.99
C TYR A 330 12.19 1.69 -18.87
N ASP A 331 12.10 0.38 -18.58
CA ASP A 331 11.08 -0.48 -19.17
C ASP A 331 9.78 -0.35 -18.36
N THR A 332 8.83 0.42 -18.89
CA THR A 332 7.61 0.81 -18.18
C THR A 332 6.37 0.63 -19.07
N ASP A 333 5.20 0.44 -18.47
CA ASP A 333 3.94 0.21 -19.18
C ASP A 333 3.55 1.34 -20.16
N GLY A 334 2.49 1.11 -20.94
CA GLY A 334 1.96 2.11 -21.86
C GLY A 334 1.45 3.39 -21.21
N LEU A 335 1.30 3.43 -19.88
CA LEU A 335 0.96 4.65 -19.13
C LEU A 335 2.20 5.47 -18.78
N GLY A 336 3.41 4.95 -19.05
CA GLY A 336 4.65 5.69 -18.88
C GLY A 336 4.92 6.01 -17.42
N ARG A 337 4.53 5.12 -16.49
CA ARG A 337 4.60 5.39 -15.06
C ARG A 337 6.02 5.75 -14.64
N MET A 338 7.03 4.98 -15.04
CA MET A 338 8.46 5.33 -14.89
C MET A 338 9.06 5.95 -16.17
N GLY A 339 8.26 6.76 -16.86
CA GLY A 339 8.62 7.51 -18.07
C GLY A 339 8.61 9.02 -17.85
N ASP A 340 8.18 9.79 -18.85
CA ASP A 340 8.22 11.27 -18.77
C ASP A 340 7.31 11.85 -17.68
N ALA A 341 6.28 11.10 -17.24
CA ALA A 341 5.30 11.55 -16.25
C ALA A 341 5.89 11.79 -14.85
N VAL A 342 7.05 11.21 -14.54
CA VAL A 342 7.75 11.41 -13.25
C VAL A 342 8.87 12.46 -13.33
N LEU A 343 9.07 13.06 -14.50
CA LEU A 343 10.21 13.94 -14.79
C LEU A 343 9.79 15.39 -14.94
N THR A 344 10.70 16.29 -14.58
CA THR A 344 10.56 17.75 -14.75
C THR A 344 11.82 18.33 -15.39
N ALA A 345 11.79 19.64 -15.67
CA ALA A 345 12.97 20.37 -16.15
C ALA A 345 14.17 20.28 -15.20
N ALA A 346 13.94 20.04 -13.90
CA ALA A 346 15.01 19.91 -12.91
C ALA A 346 15.80 18.60 -13.03
N ASP A 347 15.25 17.58 -13.70
CA ASP A 347 15.93 16.28 -13.88
C ASP A 347 16.76 16.20 -15.14
N LEU A 348 16.70 17.22 -16.01
CA LEU A 348 17.48 17.29 -17.24
C LEU A 348 18.87 17.81 -16.90
N PRO A 349 19.93 16.98 -16.99
CA PRO A 349 21.29 17.45 -16.78
C PRO A 349 21.65 18.53 -17.80
N ALA A 350 22.58 19.42 -17.43
CA ALA A 350 23.02 20.48 -18.32
C ALA A 350 23.54 19.91 -19.67
N GLY A 351 23.00 20.42 -20.78
CA GLY A 351 23.32 19.94 -22.13
C GLY A 351 22.40 18.83 -22.66
N CYS A 352 21.53 18.27 -21.82
CA CYS A 352 20.51 17.32 -22.24
C CYS A 352 19.23 18.01 -22.69
N THR A 353 18.66 17.57 -23.81
CA THR A 353 17.33 18.01 -24.29
C THR A 353 16.24 16.98 -24.02
N THR A 354 16.61 15.75 -23.68
CA THR A 354 15.70 14.63 -23.44
C THR A 354 16.31 13.75 -22.36
N ALA A 355 15.56 13.47 -21.30
CA ALA A 355 16.02 12.68 -20.16
C ALA A 355 16.05 11.18 -20.49
N ILE A 356 15.00 10.67 -21.15
CA ILE A 356 14.89 9.27 -21.59
C ILE A 356 14.83 9.26 -23.12
N ALA A 357 15.92 8.85 -23.77
CA ALA A 357 15.90 8.65 -25.22
C ALA A 357 14.89 7.56 -25.58
N LYS A 358 14.14 7.74 -26.68
CA LYS A 358 13.07 6.80 -27.09
C LYS A 358 13.28 6.26 -28.50
N THR A 359 12.77 5.05 -28.72
CA THR A 359 12.75 4.34 -30.01
C THR A 359 11.48 3.51 -30.15
N ALA A 360 11.20 2.97 -31.33
CA ALA A 360 10.12 1.99 -31.49
C ALA A 360 10.51 0.65 -30.84
N PRO A 361 9.58 -0.10 -30.22
CA PRO A 361 9.92 -1.39 -29.63
C PRO A 361 10.39 -2.38 -30.70
N THR A 362 11.36 -3.22 -30.33
CA THR A 362 11.88 -4.26 -31.22
C THR A 362 11.06 -5.53 -31.19
N ASP A 363 10.30 -5.75 -30.12
CA ASP A 363 9.37 -6.89 -30.01
C ASP A 363 8.06 -6.53 -30.75
N PRO A 364 7.67 -7.29 -31.80
CA PRO A 364 6.43 -7.03 -32.53
C PRO A 364 5.16 -7.27 -31.70
N LEU A 365 5.26 -7.93 -30.53
CA LEU A 365 4.14 -8.13 -29.61
C LEU A 365 3.98 -6.97 -28.62
N ASP A 366 4.95 -6.07 -28.54
CA ASP A 366 4.87 -4.87 -27.71
C ASP A 366 3.89 -3.86 -28.32
N LEU A 367 2.94 -3.42 -27.52
CA LEU A 367 1.87 -2.52 -27.93
C LEU A 367 2.21 -1.04 -27.77
N ARG A 368 3.35 -0.73 -27.16
CA ARG A 368 3.78 0.65 -26.90
C ARG A 368 4.26 1.30 -28.20
N ALA A 369 3.83 2.55 -28.42
CA ALA A 369 4.27 3.30 -29.61
C ALA A 369 5.76 3.66 -29.56
N GLN A 370 6.28 3.94 -28.36
CA GLN A 370 7.68 4.23 -28.11
C GLN A 370 8.12 3.65 -26.77
N VAL A 371 9.37 3.23 -26.70
CA VAL A 371 10.04 2.65 -25.52
C VAL A 371 11.41 3.27 -25.34
N ALA A 372 12.06 3.06 -24.19
CA ALA A 372 13.40 3.59 -23.94
C ALA A 372 14.44 3.01 -24.92
N ASP A 373 15.29 3.88 -25.49
CA ASP A 373 16.39 3.48 -26.37
C ASP A 373 17.62 3.11 -25.55
N LEU A 374 17.58 1.91 -24.97
CA LEU A 374 18.65 1.40 -24.11
C LEU A 374 20.00 1.26 -24.83
N LYS A 375 20.01 1.15 -26.17
CA LYS A 375 21.27 1.09 -26.94
C LYS A 375 22.01 2.41 -26.88
N ARG A 376 21.28 3.53 -27.03
CA ARG A 376 21.84 4.88 -26.90
C ARG A 376 22.15 5.23 -25.45
N MET A 377 21.26 4.88 -24.52
CA MET A 377 21.44 5.19 -23.10
C MET A 377 22.63 4.47 -22.46
N LYS A 378 23.11 3.36 -23.05
CA LYS A 378 24.30 2.64 -22.59
C LYS A 378 25.56 2.85 -23.41
N ASP A 379 25.54 3.74 -24.40
CA ASP A 379 26.69 4.07 -25.25
C ASP A 379 27.38 5.37 -24.78
N PRO A 380 28.57 5.30 -24.16
CA PRO A 380 29.29 6.49 -23.67
C PRO A 380 29.66 7.54 -24.72
N ALA A 381 29.57 7.23 -26.03
CA ALA A 381 29.75 8.19 -27.11
C ALA A 381 28.43 8.88 -27.56
N ASP A 382 27.27 8.40 -27.10
CA ASP A 382 25.98 9.05 -27.34
C ASP A 382 25.63 10.02 -26.20
N ALA A 383 25.06 11.18 -26.54
CA ALA A 383 24.63 12.15 -25.55
C ALA A 383 23.61 11.59 -24.54
N ALA A 384 22.79 10.60 -24.94
CA ALA A 384 21.79 9.97 -24.09
C ALA A 384 22.37 9.28 -22.84
N TYR A 385 23.64 8.85 -22.89
CA TYR A 385 24.32 8.15 -21.79
C TYR A 385 24.39 8.95 -20.49
N GLY A 386 24.57 10.27 -20.61
CA GLY A 386 24.64 11.19 -19.48
C GLY A 386 23.28 11.74 -19.02
N CYS A 387 22.21 11.53 -19.78
CA CYS A 387 20.94 12.24 -19.59
C CYS A 387 19.92 11.51 -18.72
N ALA A 388 20.08 10.20 -18.55
CA ALA A 388 19.17 9.36 -17.77
C ALA A 388 19.23 9.73 -16.26
N PRO A 389 18.11 10.16 -15.64
CA PRO A 389 18.15 10.78 -14.31
C PRO A 389 18.07 9.79 -13.14
N ALA A 390 17.71 8.52 -13.38
CA ALA A 390 17.71 7.48 -12.35
C ALA A 390 19.14 7.02 -12.07
N ARG A 391 19.53 7.06 -10.80
CA ARG A 391 20.91 6.79 -10.36
C ARG A 391 21.03 5.65 -9.37
N PHE A 392 20.04 5.48 -8.50
CA PHE A 392 20.05 4.44 -7.48
C PHE A 392 18.66 3.84 -7.30
N VAL A 393 18.61 2.68 -6.68
CA VAL A 393 17.42 2.12 -6.04
C VAL A 393 17.60 2.14 -4.53
N ARG A 394 16.60 2.63 -3.80
CA ARG A 394 16.47 2.52 -2.35
C ARG A 394 15.64 1.28 -2.04
N ALA A 395 16.18 0.37 -1.24
CA ALA A 395 15.43 -0.77 -0.71
C ALA A 395 14.96 -0.47 0.71
N VAL A 396 13.68 -0.74 0.97
CA VAL A 396 13.07 -0.60 2.30
C VAL A 396 12.39 -1.90 2.69
N ARG A 397 12.33 -2.19 3.99
CA ARG A 397 11.44 -3.22 4.54
C ARG A 397 10.37 -2.62 5.42
N ALA A 398 9.26 -3.31 5.57
CA ALA A 398 8.24 -2.93 6.55
C ALA A 398 8.76 -3.08 7.99
N VAL A 399 8.30 -2.20 8.87
CA VAL A 399 8.39 -2.32 10.33
C VAL A 399 6.96 -2.51 10.82
N ALA A 400 6.56 -3.77 10.96
CA ALA A 400 5.16 -4.10 11.20
C ALA A 400 4.66 -3.57 12.55
N PRO A 401 3.41 -3.08 12.63
CA PRO A 401 2.72 -2.82 13.89
C PRO A 401 2.86 -3.99 14.87
N PRO A 402 3.47 -3.80 16.05
CA PRO A 402 3.58 -4.89 17.02
C PRO A 402 2.24 -5.11 17.76
N SER A 403 1.82 -6.37 17.87
CA SER A 403 0.63 -6.76 18.62
C SER A 403 0.70 -6.38 20.10
N SER A 404 -0.46 -6.08 20.70
CA SER A 404 -0.60 -5.82 22.15
C SER A 404 0.22 -4.63 22.65
N MET A 405 0.40 -3.62 21.79
CA MET A 405 1.15 -2.41 22.11
C MET A 405 0.24 -1.18 22.05
N MET A 406 0.39 -0.31 23.04
CA MET A 406 -0.33 0.95 23.11
C MET A 406 0.36 2.05 22.31
N GLY A 407 -0.37 3.10 21.93
CA GLY A 407 0.20 4.38 21.50
C GLY A 407 0.79 4.41 20.08
N LEU A 408 0.66 3.32 19.32
CA LEU A 408 1.27 3.18 18.00
C LEU A 408 0.84 4.28 17.02
N ARG A 409 -0.46 4.59 16.95
CA ARG A 409 -0.97 5.61 16.03
C ARG A 409 -0.45 7.00 16.34
N SER A 410 -0.33 7.33 17.63
CA SER A 410 0.28 8.60 18.08
C SER A 410 1.74 8.68 17.64
N ALA A 411 2.47 7.57 17.73
CA ALA A 411 3.87 7.48 17.32
C ALA A 411 4.06 7.59 15.81
N ILE A 412 3.19 6.99 14.98
CA ILE A 412 3.32 7.05 13.51
C ILE A 412 3.09 8.47 12.98
N GLY A 413 2.05 9.15 13.45
CA GLY A 413 1.71 10.50 13.01
C GLY A 413 0.77 10.55 11.79
N GLU A 414 0.85 11.64 11.02
CA GLU A 414 -0.10 11.99 9.96
C GLU A 414 0.35 11.44 8.60
N THR A 415 0.08 10.16 8.39
CA THR A 415 0.39 9.45 7.14
C THR A 415 -0.43 8.18 6.95
N GLU A 416 -0.54 7.75 5.69
CA GLU A 416 -1.10 6.46 5.23
C GLU A 416 -0.04 5.36 5.14
N PHE A 417 1.21 5.65 5.51
CA PHE A 417 2.27 4.66 5.52
C PHE A 417 2.54 4.16 6.95
N GLU A 418 2.61 2.83 7.10
CA GLU A 418 3.16 2.20 8.30
C GLU A 418 4.67 2.32 8.37
N MET A 419 5.25 2.12 9.56
CA MET A 419 6.68 2.28 9.82
C MET A 419 7.52 1.42 8.85
N GLN A 420 8.67 1.94 8.43
CA GLN A 420 9.52 1.38 7.38
C GLN A 420 11.00 1.57 7.69
N GLN A 421 11.84 0.62 7.32
CA GLN A 421 13.28 0.70 7.52
C GLN A 421 14.01 0.75 6.19
N ILE A 422 14.88 1.74 5.98
CA ILE A 422 15.80 1.75 4.84
C ILE A 422 16.86 0.65 5.06
N LEU A 423 16.93 -0.29 4.12
CA LEU A 423 17.95 -1.33 4.13
C LEU A 423 19.26 -0.85 3.47
N GLY A 424 19.14 0.04 2.50
CA GLY A 424 20.26 0.69 1.83
C GLY A 424 19.99 0.96 0.35
N TYR A 425 21.07 1.11 -0.40
CA TYR A 425 21.07 1.60 -1.77
C TYR A 425 21.84 0.67 -2.71
N ALA A 426 21.40 0.57 -3.95
CA ALA A 426 22.18 -0.04 -5.03
C ALA A 426 22.22 0.90 -6.25
N PRO A 427 23.35 0.97 -6.98
CA PRO A 427 23.46 1.80 -8.17
C PRO A 427 22.61 1.24 -9.32
N ILE A 428 22.11 2.15 -10.16
CA ILE A 428 21.49 1.84 -11.45
C ILE A 428 22.53 2.04 -12.54
N GLU A 429 22.79 0.98 -13.30
CA GLU A 429 23.76 0.98 -14.40
C GLU A 429 23.23 1.78 -15.62
N PRO A 430 24.08 2.16 -16.59
CA PRO A 430 23.68 2.99 -17.72
C PRO A 430 22.53 2.43 -18.60
N ASP A 431 22.39 1.12 -18.70
CA ASP A 431 21.24 0.47 -19.38
C ASP A 431 19.94 0.48 -18.54
N GLY A 432 19.97 1.15 -17.38
CA GLY A 432 18.88 1.22 -16.41
C GLY A 432 18.75 -0.02 -15.54
N SER A 433 19.63 -1.01 -15.65
CA SER A 433 19.54 -2.23 -14.84
C SER A 433 20.07 -2.04 -13.43
N PHE A 434 19.52 -2.81 -12.48
CA PHE A 434 20.09 -2.97 -11.16
C PHE A 434 19.95 -4.41 -10.68
N LYS A 435 20.77 -4.78 -9.69
CA LYS A 435 20.76 -6.09 -9.07
C LYS A 435 21.24 -6.00 -7.62
N LEU A 436 20.46 -6.51 -6.67
CA LEU A 436 20.77 -6.46 -5.25
C LEU A 436 20.30 -7.72 -4.51
N ALA A 437 21.02 -8.06 -3.45
CA ALA A 437 20.60 -9.05 -2.47
C ALA A 437 19.76 -8.38 -1.37
N VAL A 438 18.65 -8.99 -1.01
CA VAL A 438 17.74 -8.53 0.06
C VAL A 438 17.51 -9.63 1.08
N PRO A 439 17.10 -9.29 2.31
CA PRO A 439 16.61 -10.28 3.26
C PRO A 439 15.49 -11.12 2.65
N ALA A 440 15.60 -12.44 2.72
CA ALA A 440 14.54 -13.35 2.33
C ALA A 440 13.40 -13.29 3.35
N ASP A 441 12.22 -13.76 2.94
CA ASP A 441 11.06 -13.93 3.81
C ASP A 441 10.66 -12.64 4.56
N THR A 442 10.87 -11.52 3.88
CA THR A 442 10.70 -10.16 4.39
C THR A 442 9.89 -9.35 3.38
N PRO A 443 8.92 -8.53 3.82
CA PRO A 443 8.23 -7.58 2.95
C PRO A 443 9.17 -6.43 2.55
N ILE A 444 9.50 -6.36 1.26
CA ILE A 444 10.43 -5.38 0.68
C ILE A 444 9.68 -4.45 -0.28
N ALA A 445 9.99 -3.15 -0.23
CA ALA A 445 9.61 -2.20 -1.26
C ALA A 445 10.85 -1.51 -1.84
N LEU A 446 10.73 -0.99 -3.06
CA LEU A 446 11.82 -0.35 -3.79
C LEU A 446 11.38 1.05 -4.23
N ALA A 447 12.31 2.00 -4.23
CA ALA A 447 12.11 3.31 -4.85
C ALA A 447 13.28 3.61 -5.78
N VAL A 448 12.98 4.00 -7.02
CA VAL A 448 14.00 4.49 -7.97
C VAL A 448 14.26 5.96 -7.66
N ILE A 449 15.52 6.34 -7.44
CA ILE A 449 15.88 7.67 -6.95
C ILE A 449 16.92 8.37 -7.84
N ASP A 450 16.90 9.70 -7.83
CA ASP A 450 17.86 10.57 -8.53
C ASP A 450 19.20 10.73 -7.79
N ASP A 451 20.10 11.56 -8.31
CA ASP A 451 21.38 11.90 -7.67
C ASP A 451 21.26 12.78 -6.42
N GLN A 452 20.06 13.30 -6.13
CA GLN A 452 19.76 14.10 -4.94
C GLN A 452 19.04 13.27 -3.86
N GLY A 453 18.86 11.97 -4.09
CA GLY A 453 18.22 11.04 -3.16
C GLY A 453 16.70 11.12 -3.10
N ARG A 454 16.05 11.76 -4.09
CA ARG A 454 14.58 11.87 -4.17
C ARG A 454 14.03 10.73 -5.02
N ALA A 455 12.99 10.06 -4.55
CA ALA A 455 12.31 9.04 -5.32
C ALA A 455 11.59 9.64 -6.53
N PHE A 456 11.67 9.00 -7.70
CA PHE A 456 10.76 9.25 -8.82
C PHE A 456 9.41 8.57 -8.60
N GLN A 457 9.46 7.37 -8.02
CA GLN A 457 8.30 6.61 -7.58
C GLN A 457 8.60 5.84 -6.31
N THR A 458 7.55 5.69 -5.49
CA THR A 458 7.56 4.82 -4.32
C THR A 458 6.70 3.59 -4.62
N HIS A 459 7.29 2.40 -4.57
CA HIS A 459 6.53 1.17 -4.81
C HIS A 459 5.58 0.88 -3.63
N THR A 460 4.27 0.88 -3.90
CA THR A 460 3.21 0.67 -2.90
C THR A 460 2.70 -0.78 -2.88
N ASN A 461 3.62 -1.75 -2.92
CA ASN A 461 3.31 -3.17 -2.75
C ASN A 461 4.53 -3.90 -2.15
N TRP A 462 4.27 -4.86 -1.26
CA TRP A 462 5.30 -5.69 -0.64
C TRP A 462 5.75 -6.82 -1.56
N ILE A 463 6.96 -6.67 -2.09
CA ILE A 463 7.71 -7.72 -2.76
C ILE A 463 8.25 -8.68 -1.70
N GLN A 464 8.31 -9.97 -2.02
CA GLN A 464 9.07 -10.93 -1.24
C GLN A 464 9.96 -11.77 -2.16
N VAL A 465 11.00 -12.35 -1.56
CA VAL A 465 11.82 -13.44 -2.13
C VAL A 465 12.03 -14.49 -1.05
N ARG A 466 12.00 -15.76 -1.43
CA ARG A 466 12.36 -16.89 -0.58
C ARG A 466 13.88 -17.04 -0.45
N PRO A 467 14.40 -17.77 0.55
CA PRO A 467 15.84 -17.96 0.71
C PRO A 467 16.48 -18.58 -0.54
N GLY A 468 17.46 -17.88 -1.11
CA GLY A 468 18.16 -18.26 -2.34
C GLY A 468 17.38 -18.00 -3.62
N GLU A 469 16.14 -17.51 -3.57
CA GLU A 469 15.36 -17.22 -4.76
C GLU A 469 15.99 -16.06 -5.55
N ARG A 470 16.02 -16.19 -6.87
CA ARG A 470 16.27 -15.09 -7.79
C ARG A 470 14.97 -14.66 -8.45
N ARG A 471 14.57 -13.42 -8.19
CA ARG A 471 13.39 -12.79 -8.78
C ARG A 471 13.81 -11.68 -9.74
N THR A 472 13.25 -11.74 -10.94
CA THR A 472 13.54 -10.81 -12.04
C THR A 472 12.27 -10.06 -12.40
N CYS A 473 12.40 -8.74 -12.53
CA CYS A 473 11.39 -7.88 -13.12
C CYS A 473 11.94 -7.30 -14.43
N ASP A 474 11.12 -7.24 -15.47
CA ASP A 474 11.53 -6.65 -16.75
C ASP A 474 11.83 -5.16 -16.60
N GLY A 475 10.99 -4.46 -15.84
CA GLY A 475 11.17 -3.06 -15.49
C GLY A 475 10.22 -2.55 -14.42
N CYS A 476 10.30 -1.26 -14.12
CA CYS A 476 9.45 -0.62 -13.13
C CYS A 476 8.07 -0.32 -13.74
N HIS A 477 7.09 -1.15 -13.37
CA HIS A 477 5.78 -1.20 -14.01
C HIS A 477 5.84 -1.60 -15.50
N SER A 478 6.81 -2.40 -15.94
CA SER A 478 6.82 -2.98 -17.30
C SER A 478 5.54 -3.81 -17.54
N PRO A 479 5.02 -3.91 -18.79
CA PRO A 479 3.95 -4.85 -19.10
C PRO A 479 4.28 -6.23 -18.53
N ARG A 480 3.36 -6.81 -17.75
CA ARG A 480 3.60 -8.11 -17.07
C ARG A 480 3.73 -9.29 -18.02
N ARG A 481 3.43 -9.05 -19.30
CA ARG A 481 3.43 -10.00 -20.39
C ARG A 481 4.24 -9.38 -21.53
N GLY A 482 5.10 -10.17 -22.13
CA GLY A 482 6.07 -9.71 -23.11
C GLY A 482 7.50 -10.01 -22.66
N GLY A 483 8.47 -9.67 -23.50
CA GLY A 483 9.87 -9.71 -23.11
C GLY A 483 10.36 -8.35 -22.61
N ALA A 484 11.31 -8.34 -21.68
CA ALA A 484 11.99 -7.12 -21.29
C ALA A 484 12.65 -6.40 -22.46
N LEU A 485 12.66 -5.07 -22.42
CA LEU A 485 13.41 -4.25 -23.39
C LEU A 485 14.90 -4.55 -23.38
N ASN A 486 15.48 -4.74 -22.19
CA ASN A 486 16.89 -5.09 -22.04
C ASN A 486 17.11 -6.59 -22.21
N SER A 487 16.78 -7.12 -23.38
CA SER A 487 16.93 -8.54 -23.76
C SER A 487 17.41 -8.70 -25.21
N GLY A 488 17.69 -9.94 -25.63
CA GLY A 488 18.09 -10.26 -27.01
C GLY A 488 19.27 -9.41 -27.52
N THR A 489 19.10 -8.80 -28.70
CA THR A 489 20.13 -7.94 -29.30
C THR A 489 20.39 -6.68 -28.47
N VAL A 490 19.39 -6.11 -27.79
CA VAL A 490 19.55 -4.88 -27.00
C VAL A 490 20.52 -5.11 -25.86
N VAL A 491 20.33 -6.17 -25.08
CA VAL A 491 21.25 -6.49 -23.97
C VAL A 491 22.65 -6.85 -24.49
N ASN A 492 22.72 -7.63 -25.57
CA ASN A 492 23.99 -8.14 -26.12
C ASN A 492 24.83 -7.14 -26.91
N THR A 493 24.26 -6.00 -27.32
CA THR A 493 25.02 -4.98 -28.05
C THR A 493 25.94 -4.25 -27.07
N MET A 494 27.26 -4.42 -27.18
CA MET A 494 28.22 -3.67 -26.38
C MET A 494 28.86 -2.54 -27.21
N PRO A 495 28.60 -1.26 -26.90
CA PRO A 495 29.21 -0.14 -27.61
C PRO A 495 30.74 -0.12 -27.55
N ALA A 496 31.38 0.34 -28.63
CA ALA A 496 32.84 0.42 -28.74
C ALA A 496 33.47 1.44 -27.76
N ALA A 497 32.67 2.41 -27.31
CA ALA A 497 33.04 3.42 -26.33
C ALA A 497 33.09 2.91 -24.88
N LEU A 498 32.74 1.63 -24.65
CA LEU A 498 32.90 0.99 -23.35
C LEU A 498 34.35 0.55 -23.14
N LYS A 499 34.77 0.53 -21.87
CA LYS A 499 36.08 -0.02 -21.48
C LYS A 499 36.21 -1.46 -22.00
N PRO A 500 37.30 -1.81 -22.70
CA PRO A 500 37.48 -3.14 -23.26
C PRO A 500 37.36 -4.28 -22.25
N ALA A 501 37.80 -4.07 -21.01
CA ALA A 501 37.68 -5.06 -19.93
C ALA A 501 36.21 -5.35 -19.56
N MET A 502 35.35 -4.33 -19.54
CA MET A 502 33.93 -4.49 -19.23
C MET A 502 33.18 -5.13 -20.41
N ALA A 503 33.44 -4.66 -21.63
CA ALA A 503 32.81 -5.17 -22.84
C ALA A 503 33.16 -6.65 -23.11
N SER A 504 34.43 -7.03 -22.92
CA SER A 504 34.87 -8.42 -23.10
C SER A 504 34.41 -9.36 -21.98
N ALA A 505 34.12 -8.84 -20.80
CA ALA A 505 33.62 -9.62 -19.69
C ALA A 505 32.14 -10.00 -19.82
N HIS A 506 31.32 -9.20 -20.52
CA HIS A 506 29.89 -9.43 -20.69
C HIS A 506 29.58 -10.81 -21.31
N GLN A 507 28.65 -11.55 -20.71
CA GLN A 507 28.12 -12.79 -21.28
C GLN A 507 26.74 -12.55 -21.91
N SER A 508 26.43 -13.30 -22.97
CA SER A 508 25.15 -13.14 -23.68
C SER A 508 23.95 -13.24 -22.73
N GLY A 509 23.09 -12.23 -22.75
CA GLY A 509 21.87 -12.12 -21.94
C GLY A 509 22.04 -11.34 -20.63
N GLU A 510 23.28 -11.00 -20.24
CA GLU A 510 23.55 -10.25 -19.01
C GLU A 510 23.31 -8.76 -19.20
N THR A 511 22.50 -8.17 -18.33
CA THR A 511 22.46 -6.71 -18.20
C THR A 511 23.81 -6.18 -17.68
N MET A 512 24.02 -4.87 -17.76
CA MET A 512 25.22 -4.24 -17.20
C MET A 512 25.34 -4.54 -15.70
N ALA A 513 24.23 -4.49 -14.95
CA ALA A 513 24.21 -4.84 -13.52
C ALA A 513 24.55 -6.32 -13.28
N ALA A 514 24.05 -7.24 -14.11
CA ALA A 514 24.38 -8.65 -14.00
C ALA A 514 25.87 -8.92 -14.30
N THR A 515 26.41 -8.29 -15.34
CA THR A 515 27.84 -8.38 -15.69
C THR A 515 28.70 -7.88 -14.53
N ARG A 516 28.37 -6.70 -13.98
CA ARG A 516 29.10 -6.11 -12.85
C ARG A 516 29.04 -7.00 -11.61
N ALA A 517 27.86 -7.47 -11.23
CA ALA A 517 27.68 -8.33 -10.05
C ALA A 517 28.39 -9.67 -10.17
N ARG A 518 28.55 -10.22 -11.38
CA ARG A 518 29.34 -11.44 -11.59
C ARG A 518 30.84 -11.19 -11.44
N LEU A 519 31.33 -10.03 -11.87
CA LEU A 519 32.74 -9.66 -11.73
C LEU A 519 33.10 -9.26 -10.30
N ASP A 520 32.16 -8.64 -9.60
CA ASP A 520 32.31 -8.22 -8.21
C ASP A 520 30.99 -8.45 -7.47
N ALA A 521 30.93 -9.55 -6.73
CA ALA A 521 29.73 -9.91 -5.97
C ALA A 521 29.41 -8.93 -4.83
N SER A 522 30.36 -8.10 -4.40
CA SER A 522 30.13 -7.14 -3.30
C SER A 522 29.11 -6.05 -3.67
N VAL A 523 28.91 -5.78 -4.97
CA VAL A 523 27.93 -4.79 -5.45
C VAL A 523 26.49 -5.26 -5.28
N LEU A 524 26.27 -6.54 -4.94
CA LEU A 524 24.97 -7.07 -4.57
C LEU A 524 24.53 -6.61 -3.18
N ASP A 525 25.47 -6.30 -2.29
CA ASP A 525 25.14 -5.83 -0.95
C ASP A 525 24.64 -4.40 -1.00
N LEU A 526 23.57 -4.13 -0.26
CA LEU A 526 23.01 -2.80 -0.12
C LEU A 526 23.98 -1.88 0.61
N ALA A 527 24.34 -0.78 -0.04
CA ALA A 527 25.23 0.24 0.53
C ALA A 527 24.46 1.16 1.49
N PRO A 528 25.08 1.65 2.58
CA PRO A 528 24.46 2.62 3.49
C PRO A 528 24.33 4.01 2.87
N ASP A 529 25.12 4.30 1.82
CA ASP A 529 25.21 5.60 1.17
C ASP A 529 25.08 5.47 -0.35
N MET A 530 24.65 6.57 -0.98
CA MET A 530 24.57 6.67 -2.43
C MET A 530 25.93 7.08 -2.99
N VAL A 531 26.68 6.08 -3.46
CA VAL A 531 27.99 6.28 -4.08
C VAL A 531 28.01 5.59 -5.45
N TYR A 532 28.28 6.38 -6.49
CA TYR A 532 28.41 5.89 -7.87
C TYR A 532 29.65 6.50 -8.53
N THR A 533 30.37 5.66 -9.26
CA THR A 533 31.40 6.07 -10.20
C THR A 533 31.21 5.28 -11.49
N ASP A 534 31.39 5.93 -12.63
CA ASP A 534 31.25 5.29 -13.92
C ASP A 534 32.43 4.35 -14.20
N LEU A 535 32.13 3.05 -14.28
CA LEU A 535 33.11 2.01 -14.57
C LEU A 535 33.09 1.59 -16.05
N TRP A 536 32.13 2.09 -16.83
CA TRP A 536 31.81 1.62 -18.17
C TRP A 536 32.43 2.47 -19.27
N ALA A 537 32.40 3.80 -19.13
CA ALA A 537 32.92 4.70 -20.16
C ALA A 537 34.45 4.63 -20.32
N ASP A 538 34.92 4.44 -21.56
CA ASP A 538 36.35 4.55 -21.91
C ASP A 538 36.71 6.00 -22.26
N THR A 539 36.93 6.82 -21.23
CA THR A 539 37.26 8.25 -21.39
C THR A 539 38.64 8.51 -22.02
N THR A 540 39.40 7.46 -22.37
CA THR A 540 40.62 7.62 -23.18
C THR A 540 40.32 7.82 -24.67
N GLN A 541 39.10 7.47 -25.11
CA GLN A 541 38.66 7.65 -26.49
C GLN A 541 38.10 9.06 -26.74
N PRO A 542 38.36 9.67 -27.92
CA PRO A 542 37.78 10.95 -28.27
C PRO A 542 36.25 10.93 -28.32
N GLY A 543 35.61 11.93 -27.71
CA GLY A 543 34.14 12.07 -27.72
C GLY A 543 33.39 11.22 -26.69
N VAL A 544 34.10 10.41 -25.89
CA VAL A 544 33.52 9.59 -24.83
C VAL A 544 33.51 10.35 -23.51
N THR A 545 32.34 10.43 -22.87
CA THR A 545 32.17 11.11 -21.57
C THR A 545 31.58 10.14 -20.54
N ALA A 546 32.21 10.06 -19.37
CA ALA A 546 31.68 9.31 -18.23
C ALA A 546 30.46 10.01 -17.63
N ARG A 547 29.49 9.23 -17.10
CA ARG A 547 28.44 9.77 -16.24
C ARG A 547 29.07 10.40 -15.00
N SER A 548 28.52 11.54 -14.58
CA SER A 548 28.95 12.24 -13.37
C SER A 548 28.94 11.30 -12.17
N ALA A 549 30.03 11.30 -11.40
CA ALA A 549 30.09 10.58 -10.14
C ALA A 549 29.09 11.18 -9.14
N VAL A 550 28.53 10.33 -8.27
CA VAL A 550 27.62 10.77 -7.20
C VAL A 550 28.19 10.28 -5.88
N THR A 551 28.26 11.16 -4.89
CA THR A 551 28.57 10.80 -3.50
C THR A 551 27.64 11.60 -2.61
N LEU A 552 26.72 10.92 -1.94
CA LEU A 552 25.75 11.52 -1.05
C LEU A 552 25.70 10.73 0.25
N ARG A 553 26.47 11.18 1.24
CA ARG A 553 26.64 10.55 2.55
C ARG A 553 26.06 11.41 3.65
N TYR A 554 25.77 10.81 4.81
CA TYR A 554 25.50 11.61 6.01
C TYR A 554 26.75 12.23 6.60
N SER A 555 27.91 11.59 6.46
CA SER A 555 29.19 12.13 6.91
C SER A 555 30.34 11.63 6.05
N GLY A 556 31.48 12.34 6.08
CA GLY A 556 32.64 11.98 5.28
C GLY A 556 32.43 12.22 3.78
N ASN A 557 31.65 13.24 3.43
CA ASN A 557 31.60 13.79 2.08
C ASN A 557 32.93 14.52 1.76
N ALA A 558 33.22 14.69 0.47
CA ALA A 558 34.46 15.34 0.02
C ALA A 558 34.58 16.79 0.53
N ASN A 559 33.44 17.48 0.63
CA ASN A 559 33.31 18.77 1.28
C ASN A 559 32.67 18.57 2.66
N PRO A 560 33.39 18.80 3.78
CA PRO A 560 32.84 18.64 5.12
C PRO A 560 31.64 19.54 5.43
N ALA A 561 31.44 20.63 4.68
CA ALA A 561 30.24 21.47 4.82
C ALA A 561 28.96 20.77 4.33
N ASP A 562 29.09 19.71 3.54
CA ASP A 562 27.98 18.86 3.07
C ASP A 562 27.64 17.72 4.03
N ASP A 563 28.37 17.56 5.13
CA ASP A 563 28.08 16.56 6.17
C ASP A 563 26.94 17.02 7.08
N LEU A 564 26.20 16.03 7.60
CA LEU A 564 25.19 16.25 8.61
C LEU A 564 25.85 16.62 9.94
N VAL A 565 25.41 17.74 10.52
CA VAL A 565 25.87 18.17 11.86
C VAL A 565 24.84 17.82 12.95
N THR A 566 23.61 17.51 12.55
CA THR A 566 22.59 16.91 13.42
C THR A 566 22.77 15.39 13.48
N ALA A 567 21.97 14.71 14.30
CA ALA A 567 22.04 13.26 14.44
C ALA A 567 21.75 12.56 13.10
N ALA A 568 22.63 11.65 12.68
CA ALA A 568 22.42 10.81 11.51
C ALA A 568 21.53 9.61 11.86
N PRO A 569 20.61 9.22 10.97
CA PRO A 569 19.85 7.97 11.08
C PRO A 569 20.74 6.76 11.31
N VAL A 570 20.32 5.88 12.22
CA VAL A 570 20.95 4.57 12.46
C VAL A 570 20.00 3.48 12.00
N ASN A 571 20.55 2.40 11.42
CA ASN A 571 19.77 1.28 10.87
C ASN A 571 18.71 1.70 9.84
N GLY A 572 18.85 2.86 9.19
CA GLY A 572 17.86 3.35 8.21
C GLY A 572 16.52 3.79 8.82
N ILE A 573 16.50 4.13 10.12
CA ILE A 573 15.35 4.67 10.83
C ILE A 573 15.45 6.19 10.89
N VAL A 574 14.39 6.87 10.43
CA VAL A 574 14.27 8.33 10.47
C VAL A 574 13.07 8.72 11.32
N ASN A 575 13.33 9.12 12.57
CA ASN A 575 12.35 9.73 13.47
C ASN A 575 12.35 11.25 13.34
N TYR A 576 11.18 11.87 13.27
CA TYR A 576 11.05 13.32 13.11
C TYR A 576 11.68 14.11 14.27
N PRO A 577 11.38 13.83 15.56
CA PRO A 577 11.95 14.62 16.66
C PRO A 577 13.47 14.53 16.76
N GLU A 578 14.04 13.39 16.39
CA GLU A 578 15.48 13.11 16.54
C GLU A 578 16.30 13.58 15.34
N HIS A 579 15.74 13.51 14.13
CA HIS A 579 16.50 13.71 12.89
C HIS A 579 16.05 14.94 12.11
N ILE A 580 14.75 15.22 12.05
CA ILE A 580 14.19 16.31 11.20
C ILE A 580 14.02 17.61 11.98
N GLN A 581 13.39 17.59 13.16
CA GLN A 581 13.23 18.78 13.98
C GLN A 581 14.55 19.54 14.26
N PRO A 582 15.70 18.86 14.50
CA PRO A 582 16.98 19.55 14.67
C PRO A 582 17.46 20.31 13.43
N LEU A 583 16.98 19.97 12.23
CA LEU A 583 17.30 20.75 11.03
C LEU A 583 16.76 22.18 11.14
N TRP A 584 15.58 22.36 11.75
CA TRP A 584 14.91 23.66 11.87
C TRP A 584 15.53 24.56 12.94
N THR A 585 15.93 23.96 14.07
CA THR A 585 16.47 24.69 15.24
C THR A 585 17.99 24.87 15.19
N ARG A 586 18.67 24.23 14.23
CA ARG A 586 20.11 24.37 14.05
C ARG A 586 20.49 25.82 13.75
N ASN A 587 21.41 26.33 14.56
CA ASN A 587 21.94 27.68 14.42
C ASN A 587 22.65 27.85 13.07
N ARG A 588 22.13 28.77 12.25
CA ARG A 588 22.70 29.18 10.95
C ARG A 588 22.90 30.71 10.91
N GLY A 589 23.15 31.32 12.06
CA GLY A 589 23.13 32.78 12.22
C GLY A 589 21.75 33.33 11.88
N SER A 590 21.69 34.37 11.05
CA SER A 590 20.42 34.98 10.61
C SER A 590 19.54 34.06 9.74
N ASN A 591 20.05 32.90 9.32
CA ASN A 591 19.30 31.93 8.51
C ASN A 591 18.79 30.75 9.36
N THR A 592 18.80 30.85 10.68
CA THR A 592 18.17 29.82 11.55
C THR A 592 16.67 29.81 11.25
N CYS A 593 16.11 28.65 10.89
CA CYS A 593 14.74 28.59 10.38
C CYS A 593 13.72 29.11 11.41
N THR A 594 13.90 28.76 12.68
CA THR A 594 13.03 29.22 13.78
C THR A 594 13.15 30.70 14.11
N ASP A 595 14.14 31.43 13.59
CA ASP A 595 14.19 32.89 13.75
C ASP A 595 13.19 33.60 12.82
N CYS A 596 12.78 32.93 11.73
CA CYS A 596 11.79 33.43 10.77
C CYS A 596 10.44 32.68 10.84
N HIS A 597 10.47 31.41 11.25
CA HIS A 597 9.32 30.50 11.29
C HIS A 597 9.02 30.04 12.72
N SER A 598 8.46 30.95 13.51
CA SER A 598 7.99 30.70 14.88
C SER A 598 6.61 31.32 15.12
N ASP A 599 5.87 31.59 14.03
CA ASP A 599 4.58 32.27 14.06
C ASP A 599 3.48 31.23 13.75
N PRO A 600 2.70 30.80 14.75
CA PRO A 600 1.64 29.80 14.57
C PRO A 600 0.46 30.30 13.73
N ALA A 601 0.41 31.60 13.39
CA ALA A 601 -0.55 32.12 12.42
C ALA A 601 -0.03 32.04 10.97
N LYS A 602 1.19 31.52 10.76
CA LYS A 602 1.81 31.37 9.44
C LYS A 602 2.48 30.02 9.26
N LEU A 603 3.65 29.84 9.87
CA LEU A 603 4.42 28.61 9.84
C LEU A 603 5.30 28.62 11.09
N ASP A 604 5.03 27.69 12.00
CA ASP A 604 5.81 27.49 13.21
C ASP A 604 6.67 26.22 13.10
N LEU A 605 7.98 26.41 12.93
CA LEU A 605 8.95 25.31 12.89
C LEU A 605 9.59 25.02 14.25
N SER A 606 9.06 25.59 15.33
CA SER A 606 9.56 25.37 16.69
C SER A 606 9.35 23.92 17.15
N ALA A 607 10.20 23.52 18.09
CA ALA A 607 10.10 22.22 18.78
C ALA A 607 9.09 22.25 19.94
N THR A 608 8.16 23.20 19.95
CA THR A 608 7.17 23.31 21.02
C THR A 608 6.15 22.17 20.91
N PRO A 609 5.78 21.50 22.01
CA PRO A 609 4.72 20.49 21.96
C PRO A 609 3.38 21.13 21.57
N ALA A 610 2.76 20.63 20.52
CA ALA A 610 1.41 20.96 20.10
C ALA A 610 0.37 20.19 20.93
N GLY A 611 -0.91 20.50 20.71
CA GLY A 611 -2.03 19.89 21.45
C GLY A 611 -2.14 18.37 21.28
N SER A 612 -1.56 17.80 20.22
CA SER A 612 -1.48 16.36 20.00
C SER A 612 -0.40 15.67 20.86
N GLY A 613 0.57 16.42 21.41
CA GLY A 613 1.77 15.87 22.03
C GLY A 613 2.94 15.66 21.05
N ARG A 614 2.74 15.89 19.75
CA ARG A 614 3.82 16.02 18.76
C ARG A 614 4.35 17.45 18.75
N VAL A 615 5.54 17.68 18.18
CA VAL A 615 6.06 19.06 18.04
C VAL A 615 5.28 19.84 16.97
N ALA A 616 5.10 21.15 17.18
CA ALA A 616 4.34 22.05 16.31
C ALA A 616 4.80 21.98 14.85
N SER A 617 6.12 22.00 14.63
CA SER A 617 6.69 21.92 13.28
C SER A 617 6.26 20.69 12.48
N TYR A 618 6.00 19.56 13.13
CA TYR A 618 5.52 18.36 12.45
C TYR A 618 4.10 18.58 11.93
N GLU A 619 3.22 19.14 12.78
CA GLU A 619 1.82 19.35 12.44
C GLU A 619 1.67 20.40 11.34
N GLU A 620 2.39 21.51 11.45
CA GLU A 620 2.40 22.60 10.47
C GLU A 620 2.88 22.15 9.08
N LEU A 621 3.81 21.19 9.02
CA LEU A 621 4.33 20.70 7.75
C LEU A 621 3.40 19.68 7.08
N LEU A 622 2.74 18.83 7.87
CA LEU A 622 1.99 17.66 7.39
C LEU A 622 0.47 17.91 7.31
N ILE A 623 -0.04 18.89 8.06
CA ILE A 623 -1.47 19.16 8.16
C ILE A 623 -1.72 20.58 7.66
N GLY A 624 -2.49 20.71 6.58
CA GLY A 624 -2.91 22.04 6.12
C GLY A 624 -3.93 22.71 7.04
N ASP A 625 -3.92 24.04 7.05
CA ASP A 625 -4.84 24.84 7.85
C ASP A 625 -6.30 24.58 7.51
N PRO A 626 -7.21 24.57 8.49
CA PRO A 626 -8.64 24.57 8.20
C PRO A 626 -9.02 25.78 7.34
N VAL A 627 -9.80 25.55 6.28
CA VAL A 627 -10.39 26.64 5.50
C VAL A 627 -11.49 27.25 6.35
N ILE A 628 -11.37 28.52 6.70
CA ILE A 628 -12.36 29.22 7.52
C ILE A 628 -13.43 29.84 6.63
N ASP A 629 -14.70 29.63 6.97
CA ASP A 629 -15.83 30.31 6.36
C ASP A 629 -15.84 31.78 6.84
N PRO A 630 -15.68 32.76 5.93
CA PRO A 630 -15.63 34.17 6.29
C PRO A 630 -16.96 34.70 6.86
N GLN A 631 -18.08 34.03 6.63
CA GLN A 631 -19.39 34.46 7.12
C GLN A 631 -19.64 34.02 8.57
N THR A 632 -19.20 32.81 8.93
CA THR A 632 -19.44 32.21 10.24
C THR A 632 -18.23 32.27 11.17
N GLY A 633 -17.02 32.44 10.63
CA GLY A 633 -15.76 32.37 11.40
C GLY A 633 -15.39 30.95 11.85
N LEU A 634 -16.08 29.93 11.33
CA LEU A 634 -15.87 28.52 11.67
C LEU A 634 -15.16 27.78 10.53
N PRO A 635 -14.49 26.64 10.78
CA PRO A 635 -13.98 25.78 9.72
C PRO A 635 -15.10 25.33 8.77
N GLN A 636 -14.84 25.42 7.47
CA GLN A 636 -15.70 24.84 6.45
C GLN A 636 -15.70 23.32 6.59
N VAL A 637 -16.89 22.74 6.46
CA VAL A 637 -17.09 21.30 6.41
C VAL A 637 -17.79 20.92 5.12
N ARG A 638 -17.45 19.76 4.59
CA ARG A 638 -18.19 19.14 3.48
C ARG A 638 -18.63 17.74 3.87
N ILE A 639 -19.71 17.25 3.26
CA ILE A 639 -20.17 15.87 3.46
C ILE A 639 -19.41 14.98 2.49
N GLU A 640 -18.68 14.00 3.00
CA GLU A 640 -18.10 12.90 2.24
C GLU A 640 -18.62 11.60 2.83
N GLU A 641 -19.24 10.74 2.02
CA GLU A 641 -19.70 9.41 2.46
C GLU A 641 -20.61 9.46 3.71
N GLY A 642 -21.45 10.48 3.80
CA GLY A 642 -22.40 10.74 4.87
C GLY A 642 -21.89 11.54 6.07
N VAL A 643 -20.72 12.18 5.92
CA VAL A 643 -19.91 12.68 7.04
C VAL A 643 -19.37 14.09 6.82
N PRO A 644 -19.54 15.02 7.78
CA PRO A 644 -18.77 16.27 7.84
C PRO A 644 -17.26 16.04 8.00
N VAL A 645 -16.49 16.42 6.99
CA VAL A 645 -15.02 16.48 7.01
C VAL A 645 -14.59 17.94 6.97
N ILE A 646 -13.64 18.33 7.84
CA ILE A 646 -13.02 19.66 7.78
C ILE A 646 -12.32 19.83 6.44
N VAL A 647 -12.67 20.88 5.71
CA VAL A 647 -11.94 21.27 4.52
C VAL A 647 -10.63 21.93 4.97
N ARG A 648 -9.50 21.37 4.54
CA ARG A 648 -8.16 21.89 4.82
C ARG A 648 -7.51 22.43 3.55
N GLN A 649 -6.65 23.42 3.73
CA GLN A 649 -5.71 23.87 2.71
C GLN A 649 -4.68 22.78 2.41
N ALA A 650 -3.90 22.95 1.34
CA ALA A 650 -2.82 22.02 1.04
C ALA A 650 -1.69 22.12 2.08
N ALA A 651 -1.16 20.99 2.53
CA ALA A 651 0.02 20.92 3.39
C ALA A 651 1.30 21.26 2.61
N LEU A 652 2.38 21.62 3.33
CA LEU A 652 3.70 21.86 2.74
C LEU A 652 4.38 20.55 2.30
N VAL A 653 4.13 19.47 3.04
CA VAL A 653 4.59 18.11 2.74
C VAL A 653 3.39 17.28 2.30
N ASP A 654 3.49 16.66 1.12
CA ASP A 654 2.49 15.73 0.60
C ASP A 654 3.00 14.29 0.75
N THR A 655 2.45 13.57 1.72
CA THR A 655 2.73 12.15 1.97
C THR A 655 1.67 11.23 1.37
N MET A 656 0.69 11.78 0.63
CA MET A 656 -0.37 10.98 0.03
C MET A 656 0.13 10.29 -1.24
N ALA A 657 0.09 8.96 -1.21
CA ALA A 657 0.30 8.12 -2.38
C ALA A 657 -1.04 7.50 -2.80
N SER A 658 -1.67 7.99 -3.86
CA SER A 658 -2.89 7.36 -4.37
C SER A 658 -2.55 6.14 -5.25
N GLU A 659 -3.55 5.30 -5.52
CA GLU A 659 -3.39 4.13 -6.35
C GLU A 659 -2.99 4.51 -7.79
N GLY A 660 -1.82 4.03 -8.24
CA GLY A 660 -1.35 4.24 -9.61
C GLY A 660 -0.68 5.60 -9.86
N GLU A 661 -0.74 6.54 -8.90
CA GLU A 661 -0.05 7.84 -8.93
C GLU A 661 1.14 7.92 -7.97
N ALA A 662 1.77 6.80 -7.58
CA ALA A 662 2.86 6.81 -6.59
C ALA A 662 4.18 7.41 -7.15
N LEU A 663 4.11 8.63 -7.69
CA LEU A 663 5.20 9.59 -7.85
C LEU A 663 5.89 9.79 -6.50
N GLY A 664 7.19 10.08 -6.50
CA GLY A 664 7.93 10.26 -5.25
C GLY A 664 7.40 11.42 -4.42
N LEU A 665 7.18 11.15 -3.14
CA LEU A 665 6.51 12.04 -2.19
C LEU A 665 7.33 13.32 -1.95
N ALA A 666 8.65 13.20 -1.88
CA ALA A 666 9.53 14.37 -1.78
C ALA A 666 9.34 15.32 -2.97
N ARG A 667 9.17 14.78 -4.19
CA ARG A 667 9.05 15.59 -5.40
C ARG A 667 7.68 16.27 -5.54
N LYS A 668 6.65 15.70 -4.93
CA LYS A 668 5.31 16.30 -4.83
C LYS A 668 5.19 17.33 -3.70
N SER A 669 6.14 17.36 -2.78
CA SER A 669 6.08 18.22 -1.61
C SER A 669 6.57 19.63 -1.92
N ARG A 670 5.72 20.63 -1.63
CA ARG A 670 6.04 22.04 -1.86
C ARG A 670 7.22 22.52 -1.01
N LEU A 671 7.40 21.95 0.18
CA LEU A 671 8.56 22.16 1.04
C LEU A 671 9.88 21.85 0.30
N VAL A 672 9.94 20.74 -0.44
CA VAL A 672 11.13 20.31 -1.16
C VAL A 672 11.44 21.26 -2.31
N GLU A 673 10.45 21.69 -3.07
CA GLU A 673 10.66 22.67 -4.15
C GLU A 673 11.31 23.97 -3.64
N ILE A 674 10.83 24.49 -2.51
CA ILE A 674 11.35 25.71 -1.88
C ILE A 674 12.77 25.50 -1.36
N LEU A 675 13.02 24.43 -0.60
CA LEU A 675 14.31 24.15 0.03
C LEU A 675 15.38 23.66 -0.96
N PHE A 676 14.98 23.15 -2.12
CA PHE A 676 15.90 22.73 -3.18
C PHE A 676 16.08 23.82 -4.24
N GLY A 677 15.17 24.81 -4.29
CA GLY A 677 15.17 25.87 -5.30
C GLY A 677 14.82 25.36 -6.69
N GLN A 678 13.94 24.36 -6.77
CA GLN A 678 13.60 23.66 -8.02
C GLN A 678 12.10 23.52 -8.16
N THR A 679 11.59 23.66 -9.38
CA THR A 679 10.20 23.30 -9.70
C THR A 679 10.12 21.82 -10.01
N LEU A 680 9.31 21.10 -9.23
CA LEU A 680 9.13 19.67 -9.31
C LEU A 680 7.65 19.39 -9.62
N MET A 681 6.99 18.57 -8.80
CA MET A 681 5.64 18.05 -9.05
C MET A 681 4.66 18.48 -7.96
N ALA A 682 4.90 19.60 -7.27
CA ALA A 682 3.94 20.11 -6.30
C ALA A 682 2.60 20.44 -6.98
N GLY A 683 1.50 20.02 -6.35
CA GLY A 683 0.16 20.25 -6.87
C GLY A 683 -0.18 21.74 -6.97
N SER A 684 -1.09 22.10 -7.88
CA SER A 684 -1.53 23.48 -8.08
C SER A 684 -2.14 24.12 -6.82
N SER A 685 -2.85 23.33 -6.01
CA SER A 685 -3.36 23.76 -4.70
C SER A 685 -2.24 24.12 -3.74
N ALA A 686 -1.20 23.28 -3.63
CA ALA A 686 -0.03 23.54 -2.79
C ALA A 686 0.74 24.78 -3.25
N LEU A 687 0.90 24.99 -4.56
CA LEU A 687 1.53 26.19 -5.12
C LEU A 687 0.71 27.47 -4.84
N ALA A 688 -0.62 27.37 -4.86
CA ALA A 688 -1.50 28.50 -4.56
C ALA A 688 -1.51 28.85 -3.07
N THR A 689 -1.56 27.84 -2.19
CA THR A 689 -1.51 28.02 -0.74
C THR A 689 -0.14 28.51 -0.27
N HIS A 690 0.94 27.94 -0.84
CA HIS A 690 2.33 28.20 -0.44
C HIS A 690 3.14 28.74 -1.63
N PRO A 691 2.95 30.02 -2.01
CA PRO A 691 3.64 30.63 -3.15
C PRO A 691 5.16 30.71 -2.92
N ASN A 692 5.91 31.08 -3.96
CA ASN A 692 7.35 31.31 -3.82
C ASN A 692 7.65 32.34 -2.71
N PRO A 693 8.70 32.13 -1.91
CA PRO A 693 9.14 33.13 -0.94
C PRO A 693 9.34 34.50 -1.62
N PRO A 694 8.96 35.61 -0.96
CA PRO A 694 9.13 36.94 -1.53
C PRO A 694 10.60 37.24 -1.78
N VAL A 695 10.90 38.17 -2.68
CA VAL A 695 12.28 38.54 -3.06
C VAL A 695 13.10 39.07 -1.88
N SER A 696 12.44 39.56 -0.83
CA SER A 696 13.07 40.00 0.42
C SER A 696 13.44 38.86 1.38
N ALA A 697 12.94 37.65 1.15
CA ALA A 697 13.29 36.48 1.95
C ALA A 697 14.70 35.96 1.58
N PRO A 698 15.45 35.38 2.53
CA PRO A 698 16.71 34.73 2.19
C PRO A 698 16.50 33.57 1.22
N ASN A 699 17.54 33.23 0.46
CA ASN A 699 17.46 32.11 -0.48
C ASN A 699 17.44 30.77 0.28
N HIS A 700 16.26 30.15 0.32
CA HIS A 700 16.03 28.88 1.00
C HIS A 700 16.82 27.72 0.35
N ALA A 701 17.06 27.79 -0.96
CA ALA A 701 17.74 26.73 -1.72
C ALA A 701 19.18 26.46 -1.25
N THR A 702 19.79 27.43 -0.56
CA THR A 702 21.16 27.37 -0.05
C THR A 702 21.23 27.10 1.45
N MET A 703 20.10 26.94 2.14
CA MET A 703 20.07 26.79 3.60
C MET A 703 20.38 25.37 4.09
N LEU A 704 19.98 24.37 3.32
CA LEU A 704 20.28 22.97 3.59
C LEU A 704 21.45 22.49 2.73
N ASN A 705 22.40 21.81 3.36
CA ASN A 705 23.49 21.13 2.66
C ASN A 705 23.03 19.79 2.04
N ALA A 706 23.93 19.08 1.35
CA ALA A 706 23.57 17.85 0.66
C ALA A 706 23.05 16.74 1.59
N ALA A 707 23.70 16.51 2.74
CA ALA A 707 23.26 15.50 3.71
C ALA A 707 21.91 15.85 4.36
N GLU A 708 21.67 17.14 4.67
CA GLU A 708 20.40 17.62 5.22
C GLU A 708 19.26 17.45 4.19
N LYS A 709 19.53 17.73 2.90
CA LYS A 709 18.58 17.50 1.79
C LYS A 709 18.27 16.02 1.60
N ARG A 710 19.30 15.15 1.66
CA ARG A 710 19.14 13.69 1.66
C ARG A 710 18.20 13.25 2.79
N LEU A 711 18.47 13.69 4.01
CA LEU A 711 17.70 13.31 5.20
C LEU A 711 16.22 13.69 5.06
N LEU A 712 15.97 14.91 4.58
CA LEU A 712 14.61 15.40 4.36
C LEU A 712 13.88 14.60 3.28
N ALA A 713 14.54 14.33 2.15
CA ALA A 713 13.96 13.53 1.06
C ALA A 713 13.65 12.10 1.50
N GLU A 714 14.56 11.45 2.23
CA GLU A 714 14.35 10.11 2.80
C GLU A 714 13.13 10.08 3.74
N TRP A 715 13.01 11.04 4.66
CA TRP A 715 11.88 11.10 5.58
C TRP A 715 10.54 11.28 4.84
N ILE A 716 10.48 12.19 3.87
CA ILE A 716 9.24 12.44 3.11
C ILE A 716 8.88 11.25 2.23
N ASP A 717 9.86 10.64 1.53
CA ASP A 717 9.63 9.48 0.65
C ASP A 717 9.21 8.23 1.42
N LEU A 718 9.60 8.12 2.70
CA LEU A 718 9.06 7.13 3.63
C LEU A 718 7.67 7.51 4.14
N GLY A 719 7.03 8.59 3.68
CA GLY A 719 5.69 8.99 4.12
C GLY A 719 5.67 9.85 5.39
N GLY A 720 6.77 10.50 5.76
CA GLY A 720 6.75 11.58 6.75
C GLY A 720 6.31 11.19 8.16
N LYS A 721 6.72 10.01 8.64
CA LYS A 721 6.38 9.53 10.00
C LYS A 721 6.92 10.44 11.10
N TYR A 722 6.22 10.47 12.23
CA TYR A 722 6.71 11.10 13.45
C TYR A 722 7.77 10.23 14.14
N TYR A 723 7.45 8.97 14.42
CA TYR A 723 8.40 7.90 14.74
C TYR A 723 8.25 6.78 13.72
N ASN A 724 9.39 6.19 13.37
CA ASN A 724 9.51 5.11 12.41
C ASN A 724 10.10 3.84 13.05
N ASP A 725 10.30 3.89 14.37
CA ASP A 725 10.72 2.78 15.23
C ASP A 725 9.78 2.73 16.45
N PRO A 726 8.93 1.70 16.58
CA PRO A 726 8.00 1.57 17.69
C PRO A 726 8.69 1.12 18.99
N PHE A 727 9.98 0.76 18.94
CA PHE A 727 10.75 0.32 20.11
C PHE A 727 11.61 1.44 20.70
N ASN A 728 11.62 2.61 20.06
CA ASN A 728 12.24 3.79 20.63
C ASN A 728 11.51 4.20 21.92
N GLY A 729 12.25 4.33 23.03
CA GLY A 729 11.66 4.67 24.34
C GLY A 729 10.91 6.01 24.38
N SER A 730 11.22 6.92 23.45
CA SER A 730 10.57 8.22 23.29
C SER A 730 9.34 8.18 22.37
N ALA A 731 9.13 7.09 21.61
CA ALA A 731 7.93 6.91 20.78
C ALA A 731 6.66 6.73 21.63
N GLY A 732 6.80 6.36 22.91
CA GLY A 732 5.67 6.15 23.81
C GLY A 732 4.89 4.85 23.56
N VAL A 733 5.34 4.03 22.60
CA VAL A 733 4.76 2.72 22.31
C VAL A 733 5.24 1.71 23.36
N ARG A 734 4.30 1.02 24.01
CA ARG A 734 4.60 0.12 25.15
C ARG A 734 3.71 -1.10 25.14
N ALA A 735 4.27 -2.23 25.57
CA ALA A 735 3.48 -3.42 25.86
C ALA A 735 2.73 -3.21 27.18
N VAL A 736 1.43 -3.52 27.20
CA VAL A 736 0.61 -3.40 28.40
C VAL A 736 -0.11 -4.71 28.67
N THR A 737 0.51 -5.58 29.46
CA THR A 737 -0.01 -6.93 29.73
C THR A 737 -1.24 -6.94 30.64
N ALA A 738 -1.45 -5.88 31.43
CA ALA A 738 -2.59 -5.79 32.36
C ALA A 738 -3.90 -5.37 31.66
N LEU A 739 -3.82 -4.67 30.52
CA LEU A 739 -4.98 -4.37 29.67
C LEU A 739 -5.23 -5.55 28.74
N SER A 740 -5.89 -6.61 29.19
CA SER A 740 -6.17 -7.79 28.34
C SER A 740 -7.42 -7.62 27.47
N GLN A 741 -7.49 -8.35 26.36
CA GLN A 741 -8.69 -8.43 25.51
C GLN A 741 -9.93 -8.83 26.34
N ALA A 742 -9.80 -9.81 27.24
CA ALA A 742 -10.92 -10.25 28.07
C ALA A 742 -11.48 -9.14 28.99
N THR A 743 -10.63 -8.29 29.57
CA THR A 743 -11.11 -7.17 30.39
C THR A 743 -11.67 -6.04 29.53
N PHE A 744 -11.08 -5.81 28.35
CA PHE A 744 -11.62 -4.90 27.34
C PHE A 744 -13.04 -5.31 26.92
N GLU A 745 -13.23 -6.58 26.52
CA GLU A 745 -14.52 -7.15 26.12
C GLU A 745 -15.59 -6.98 27.19
N ALA A 746 -15.24 -7.21 28.46
CA ALA A 746 -16.18 -7.11 29.56
C ALA A 746 -16.51 -5.65 29.95
N GLN A 747 -15.55 -4.72 29.80
CA GLN A 747 -15.64 -3.40 30.42
C GLN A 747 -15.81 -2.26 29.43
N VAL A 748 -15.06 -2.29 28.33
CA VAL A 748 -14.87 -1.17 27.40
C VAL A 748 -15.55 -1.43 26.06
N PHE A 749 -15.43 -2.64 25.51
CA PHE A 749 -16.05 -3.00 24.23
C PHE A 749 -17.54 -2.65 24.16
N PRO A 750 -18.40 -2.94 25.17
CA PRO A 750 -19.81 -2.58 25.11
C PRO A 750 -20.02 -1.06 25.02
N ILE A 751 -19.21 -0.27 25.74
CA ILE A 751 -19.25 1.19 25.68
C ILE A 751 -18.83 1.66 24.30
N LEU A 752 -17.71 1.17 23.77
CA LEU A 752 -17.27 1.56 22.43
C LEU A 752 -18.33 1.21 21.40
N ARG A 753 -18.97 0.05 21.48
CA ARG A 753 -20.06 -0.35 20.59
C ARG A 753 -21.28 0.57 20.71
N THR A 754 -21.69 0.98 21.91
CA THR A 754 -22.90 1.80 22.12
C THR A 754 -22.68 3.31 22.04
N THR A 755 -21.44 3.79 22.21
CA THR A 755 -21.13 5.21 22.38
C THR A 755 -20.27 5.73 21.23
N CYS A 756 -19.27 4.97 20.80
CA CYS A 756 -18.32 5.40 19.74
C CYS A 756 -18.71 4.82 18.37
N ALA A 757 -18.86 3.50 18.29
CA ALA A 757 -19.28 2.79 17.11
C ALA A 757 -20.73 3.13 16.78
N ALA A 758 -21.67 3.20 17.75
CA ALA A 758 -23.10 3.40 17.47
C ALA A 758 -23.46 4.44 16.38
N GLY A 759 -22.68 5.52 16.23
CA GLY A 759 -22.79 6.42 15.08
C GLY A 759 -21.52 6.64 14.26
N CYS A 760 -20.31 6.47 14.82
CA CYS A 760 -19.12 7.15 14.26
C CYS A 760 -17.90 6.31 13.90
N HIS A 761 -17.49 5.42 14.79
CA HIS A 761 -16.28 4.63 14.60
C HIS A 761 -16.63 3.22 14.13
N GLN A 762 -17.58 3.02 13.22
CA GLN A 762 -17.91 1.68 12.72
C GLN A 762 -17.02 1.30 11.54
N ALA A 763 -16.69 0.02 11.40
CA ALA A 763 -16.44 -0.51 10.06
C ALA A 763 -17.72 -0.34 9.27
N ILE A 764 -17.65 0.37 8.15
CA ILE A 764 -18.88 0.82 7.54
C ILE A 764 -19.70 -0.42 7.09
N GLY A 765 -20.95 -0.53 7.56
CA GLY A 765 -21.81 -1.70 7.35
C GLY A 765 -22.56 -2.24 8.59
N SER A 766 -22.93 -1.43 9.59
CA SER A 766 -23.87 -1.88 10.64
C SER A 766 -25.05 -0.90 10.80
N THR A 767 -26.24 -1.44 11.03
CA THR A 767 -27.48 -0.93 10.45
C THR A 767 -28.40 -0.10 11.36
N ASN A 768 -27.89 0.65 12.34
CA ASN A 768 -28.73 1.53 13.21
C ASN A 768 -28.01 2.83 13.70
N THR A 769 -28.26 3.97 13.01
CA THR A 769 -28.25 5.44 13.38
C THR A 769 -27.41 6.08 14.51
N PRO A 770 -26.98 7.40 14.44
CA PRO A 770 -27.21 8.51 13.48
C PRO A 770 -25.93 9.25 12.95
N ALA A 771 -26.13 10.32 12.15
CA ALA A 771 -25.20 11.15 11.34
C ALA A 771 -23.71 11.30 11.73
N GLY A 772 -22.86 11.27 10.68
CA GLY A 772 -21.86 12.31 10.47
C GLY A 772 -20.38 11.96 10.70
N THR A 773 -19.88 10.78 10.35
CA THR A 773 -18.50 10.35 10.74
C THR A 773 -17.88 9.23 9.88
N SER A 774 -16.93 9.63 9.05
CA SER A 774 -16.11 9.01 7.98
C SER A 774 -15.05 10.07 7.78
N PHE A 775 -14.09 10.05 8.69
CA PHE A 775 -12.92 10.87 8.47
C PHE A 775 -12.14 10.15 7.39
N ARG A 776 -11.79 10.86 6.30
CA ARG A 776 -10.78 10.41 5.34
C ARG A 776 -9.40 10.09 5.97
N GLN A 777 -9.31 10.13 7.29
CA GLN A 777 -8.14 9.87 8.13
C GLN A 777 -8.55 9.12 9.43
N ASN A 778 -9.76 8.53 9.51
CA ASN A 778 -10.20 7.76 10.68
C ASN A 778 -9.53 6.40 10.65
N ARG A 779 -8.40 6.27 11.32
CA ARG A 779 -7.77 4.96 11.51
C ARG A 779 -8.29 4.23 12.76
N PHE A 780 -9.09 4.89 13.59
CA PHE A 780 -9.83 4.26 14.69
C PHE A 780 -11.18 3.74 14.18
N VAL A 781 -11.18 2.52 13.64
CA VAL A 781 -12.36 1.86 13.06
C VAL A 781 -12.71 0.63 13.89
N LEU A 782 -13.92 0.62 14.45
CA LEU A 782 -14.48 -0.47 15.27
C LEU A 782 -15.38 -1.35 14.42
N THR A 783 -14.87 -2.52 14.07
CA THR A 783 -15.54 -3.55 13.28
C THR A 783 -16.64 -4.27 14.05
N GLY A 784 -16.52 -4.31 15.38
CA GLY A 784 -17.30 -5.21 16.22
C GLY A 784 -16.68 -6.59 16.37
N ASP A 785 -15.51 -6.85 15.76
CA ASP A 785 -14.64 -7.94 16.16
C ASP A 785 -13.92 -7.56 17.48
N PRO A 786 -14.05 -8.36 18.55
CA PRO A 786 -13.43 -8.05 19.82
C PRO A 786 -11.90 -7.94 19.81
N GLU A 787 -11.19 -8.76 19.01
CA GLU A 787 -9.73 -8.72 18.94
C GLU A 787 -9.26 -7.49 18.16
N GLY A 788 -9.83 -7.27 16.98
CA GLY A 788 -9.53 -6.12 16.14
C GLY A 788 -9.85 -4.80 16.83
N ASP A 789 -11.01 -4.70 17.47
CA ASP A 789 -11.43 -3.50 18.21
C ASP A 789 -10.55 -3.28 19.46
N TYR A 790 -10.05 -4.34 20.08
CA TYR A 790 -9.07 -4.23 21.17
C TYR A 790 -7.73 -3.69 20.67
N GLY A 791 -7.19 -4.24 19.57
CA GLY A 791 -5.92 -3.81 18.96
C GLY A 791 -5.93 -2.32 18.61
N VAL A 792 -6.93 -1.88 17.86
CA VAL A 792 -7.07 -0.48 17.45
C VAL A 792 -7.39 0.45 18.63
N THR A 793 -8.03 -0.05 19.69
CA THR A 793 -8.25 0.73 20.92
C THR A 793 -6.96 0.96 21.68
N LEU A 794 -6.08 -0.02 21.77
CA LEU A 794 -4.77 0.16 22.42
C LEU A 794 -3.95 1.25 21.73
N SER A 795 -4.01 1.36 20.40
CA SER A 795 -3.25 2.38 19.66
C SER A 795 -3.67 3.82 20.00
N MET A 796 -4.87 4.00 20.59
CA MET A 796 -5.41 5.28 21.08
C MET A 796 -5.06 5.62 22.54
N ILE A 797 -4.35 4.73 23.24
CA ILE A 797 -3.89 4.93 24.62
C ILE A 797 -2.39 5.22 24.56
N SER A 798 -1.97 6.39 25.02
CA SER A 798 -0.56 6.84 25.07
C SER A 798 0.07 6.75 26.48
N ASN A 799 -0.74 6.67 27.55
CA ASN A 799 -0.25 6.60 28.93
C ASN A 799 -1.24 5.92 29.90
N THR A 800 -0.77 4.96 30.70
CA THR A 800 -1.55 4.25 31.74
C THR A 800 -1.25 4.72 33.18
N CYS A 801 -0.22 5.53 33.36
CA CYS A 801 0.35 5.92 34.66
C CYS A 801 -0.17 7.25 35.19
N SER A 802 -0.12 8.29 34.37
CA SER A 802 -0.36 9.66 34.77
C SER A 802 -1.08 10.41 33.67
N ASN A 803 -1.85 11.43 34.05
CA ASN A 803 -2.66 12.21 33.12
C ASN A 803 -3.50 11.33 32.18
N ILE A 804 -4.08 10.22 32.71
CA ILE A 804 -4.83 9.23 31.93
C ILE A 804 -5.95 9.89 31.11
N ALA A 805 -6.54 10.98 31.61
CA ALA A 805 -7.54 11.77 30.90
C ALA A 805 -7.05 12.32 29.54
N ASN A 806 -5.74 12.42 29.31
CA ASN A 806 -5.14 12.92 28.06
C ASN A 806 -5.02 11.84 26.97
N ASN A 807 -5.33 10.58 27.26
CA ASN A 807 -5.40 9.55 26.22
C ASN A 807 -6.46 9.95 25.18
N TYR A 808 -6.17 9.80 23.89
CA TYR A 808 -7.09 10.21 22.83
C TYR A 808 -8.45 9.52 22.91
N LEU A 809 -8.47 8.25 23.38
CA LEU A 809 -9.69 7.49 23.64
C LEU A 809 -10.65 8.17 24.62
N LEU A 810 -10.14 8.97 25.56
CA LEU A 810 -10.93 9.74 26.52
C LEU A 810 -11.07 11.21 26.09
N GLN A 811 -9.94 11.87 25.80
CA GLN A 811 -9.88 13.30 25.58
C GLN A 811 -10.72 13.76 24.39
N ARG A 812 -10.59 13.09 23.23
CA ARG A 812 -11.25 13.52 21.99
C ARG A 812 -12.77 13.43 22.08
N PRO A 813 -13.40 12.31 22.47
CA PRO A 813 -14.86 12.25 22.58
C PRO A 813 -15.44 13.09 23.73
N SER A 814 -14.60 13.57 24.64
CA SER A 814 -14.97 14.51 25.71
C SER A 814 -15.05 15.98 25.29
N THR A 815 -14.59 16.36 24.08
CA THR A 815 -14.68 17.74 23.58
C THR A 815 -15.98 18.00 22.81
N VAL A 816 -16.40 19.27 22.75
CA VAL A 816 -17.52 19.71 21.92
C VAL A 816 -17.06 20.84 20.98
N PRO A 817 -17.23 20.69 19.66
CA PRO A 817 -17.67 19.48 18.97
C PRO A 817 -16.57 18.39 18.91
N HIS A 818 -16.97 17.12 18.91
CA HIS A 818 -16.17 15.96 18.54
C HIS A 818 -16.84 15.26 17.34
N PRO A 819 -16.17 15.21 16.17
CA PRO A 819 -14.87 15.82 15.90
C PRO A 819 -14.90 17.35 15.96
N ALA A 820 -13.73 17.97 16.05
CA ALA A 820 -13.62 19.42 15.87
C ALA A 820 -14.29 19.83 14.55
N GLY A 821 -15.11 20.90 14.58
CA GLY A 821 -15.90 21.34 13.42
C GLY A 821 -17.23 20.62 13.19
N ALA A 822 -17.63 19.62 13.99
CA ALA A 822 -18.96 19.04 13.85
C ALA A 822 -20.06 20.08 14.12
N VAL A 823 -21.05 20.14 13.24
CA VAL A 823 -22.14 21.11 13.31
C VAL A 823 -23.32 20.51 14.09
N GLY A 824 -23.88 21.28 15.04
CA GLY A 824 -25.09 20.90 15.78
C GLY A 824 -24.87 20.03 17.03
N GLN A 825 -23.64 19.63 17.32
CA GLN A 825 -23.32 18.93 18.57
C GLN A 825 -23.20 19.92 19.74
N THR A 826 -24.04 19.75 20.76
CA THR A 826 -24.07 20.60 21.96
C THR A 826 -23.58 19.91 23.24
N SER A 827 -23.34 18.60 23.18
CA SER A 827 -22.85 17.78 24.30
C SER A 827 -21.74 16.84 23.84
N ALA A 828 -20.80 16.55 24.75
CA ALA A 828 -19.73 15.60 24.49
C ALA A 828 -20.28 14.19 24.27
N VAL A 829 -19.65 13.41 23.38
CA VAL A 829 -20.02 12.01 23.13
C VAL A 829 -19.69 11.15 24.36
N LEU A 830 -18.57 11.46 25.01
CA LEU A 830 -18.14 10.83 26.25
C LEU A 830 -17.86 11.92 27.30
N PRO A 831 -18.88 12.47 27.99
CA PRO A 831 -18.68 13.55 28.94
C PRO A 831 -17.72 13.16 30.07
N VAL A 832 -16.79 14.06 30.41
CA VAL A 832 -15.85 13.87 31.53
C VAL A 832 -16.62 13.60 32.81
N GLY A 833 -16.26 12.51 33.50
CA GLY A 833 -16.88 12.09 34.76
C GLY A 833 -18.19 11.29 34.61
N SER A 834 -18.67 11.04 33.39
CA SER A 834 -19.78 10.10 33.16
C SER A 834 -19.42 8.67 33.59
N ALA A 835 -20.43 7.80 33.78
CA ALA A 835 -20.20 6.40 34.16
C ALA A 835 -19.32 5.66 33.15
N ASP A 836 -19.60 5.84 31.85
CA ASP A 836 -18.83 5.25 30.76
C ASP A 836 -17.40 5.80 30.70
N TYR A 837 -17.24 7.13 30.83
CA TYR A 837 -15.92 7.77 30.90
C TYR A 837 -15.09 7.20 32.06
N ASN A 838 -15.68 7.12 33.26
CA ASN A 838 -14.98 6.62 34.44
C ASN A 838 -14.65 5.12 34.33
N LYS A 839 -15.47 4.33 33.63
CA LYS A 839 -15.21 2.91 33.41
C LYS A 839 -14.03 2.70 32.44
N ILE A 840 -13.97 3.45 31.33
CA ILE A 840 -12.82 3.44 30.42
C ILE A 840 -11.57 3.95 31.15
N LEU A 841 -11.68 5.06 31.88
CA LEU A 841 -10.56 5.62 32.65
C LEU A 841 -10.02 4.63 33.70
N ALA A 842 -10.92 3.95 34.42
CA ALA A 842 -10.53 2.94 35.40
C ALA A 842 -9.86 1.73 34.73
N TRP A 843 -10.38 1.28 33.58
CA TRP A 843 -9.75 0.22 32.80
C TRP A 843 -8.34 0.62 32.37
N ILE A 844 -8.14 1.80 31.76
CA ILE A 844 -6.80 2.28 31.37
C ILE A 844 -5.86 2.34 32.58
N ALA A 845 -6.35 2.78 33.75
CA ALA A 845 -5.56 2.84 34.99
C ALA A 845 -5.10 1.46 35.49
N THR A 846 -5.75 0.37 35.10
CA THR A 846 -5.28 -0.99 35.41
C THR A 846 -4.04 -1.40 34.63
N GLY A 847 -3.70 -0.67 33.56
CA GLY A 847 -2.53 -0.94 32.73
C GLY A 847 -1.20 -0.86 33.48
N GLY A 848 -1.16 -0.16 34.61
CA GLY A 848 -0.01 -0.07 35.49
C GLY A 848 1.09 0.85 34.96
N CYS A 849 2.13 0.99 35.79
CA CYS A 849 3.45 1.53 35.46
C CYS A 849 4.46 0.39 35.53
#